data_AF-A0A8S1ZRK9-F1
#
_entry.id   AF-A0A8S1ZRK9-F1
#
_cell.length_a   1.000
_cell.length_b   1.000
_cell.length_c   1.000
_cell.angle_alpha   90.00
_cell.angle_beta   90.00
_cell.angle_gamma   90.00
#
_symmetry.space_group_name_H-M   'P 1'
#
loop_
_entity.id
_entity.type
_entity.pdbx_description
1 polymer ?
#
loop_
_entity_poly.entity_id
_entity_poly.type
_entity_poly.pdbx_seq_one_letter_code
_entity_poly.pdbx_strand_id
1 'polypeptide(L)'
;MDRFLIVLVAILGLPRLSYGESVMKYGAVGDGIADDTSAFQKAWEDACKGSSKMGSVNVPAGKVFLLNSLHFTGPCIPKPLLFIIDGEMIAQSDPRKWENGENGVIPWLIFDQVDGLAIVGRGLLDGQGKSWWDIHCRDHPGPNCIWLAPTMMTFSNCGNVTLKSLRFRNSAQTHVLVMGSQNVYINDIKITSPEASPNTDGIHITSSTAVSINHSDIATGDDCVSIGDQVNNLNVTFMNCGPGHGVSIGSLGRGGTEVAVENIRVWHVNFTGTTNGARIKTWPGGTGYVRGIEFFDIRFSSVQNPIIIDQFYGCAPKCVETRKAVHIEKVRYMKMSGTSATKVAMKLECSGESVPCSNLLMRDIDLSPADGIDSVSSLCSFVHGSAQGLIRPSSSTGIAYVSTDSNQIQGLKPLEEPALVKLKSERDPEKLFKLFKANATNRLVIENRFAFEDTVSRLAGAGRLDFIEDLLEHQKTLPQGRREGFIVRIIMLYGKAGMTKQALDTFYNMDLYGCKRSVKSFNAALQVLSFKPDLHTIREFLHDAPAKYDIDIDAVSFNIAIKSFCELGILDGAYMAMREMEKSGLKPDVVTYTTLISAFYKHERCVIGNGLWNLMVLKGCRPNLTTFNVRIQFLVNRRRAWDANDLLLLMPKLQVEPDSITYNMVIKGFFLARFPDMAERVYTAMHGKGYKPNVKIYQTMIHYLCKAGNFDLAYTMCKDCMRKKWYPNLDTVEMLLKGLVKKGQLDQAKSIMGLVHKRDDLGTSMEDTHSRAKWHTQSSGDHVLKKPIESLSGDASNEPWKIQLCAYTSDSKLCWYDRANVLFLVGKMKEDTTGNPLHIKSLNHISLLCRSVEESISFYHNVLGFLPIRRPGSFDFDGAWLFGHGIGIHLLQSPEPEKLLKKTEINPKDNHISFQCESMEAVEKKLKELGIKYVRAVVEEGGIQVDQLFFHDPDAFMIEICNCDSLPVVPLAGEMARSCSRLNIRQLVHP
;
A
#
# COMPACT_ATOMS: atom_id res chain seq x y z
N MET A 1 -32.63 -56.14 -13.41
CA MET A 1 -32.18 -56.07 -14.81
C MET A 1 -31.02 -55.08 -14.86
N ASP A 2 -29.81 -55.54 -14.59
CA ASP A 2 -28.90 -56.16 -15.57
C ASP A 2 -28.43 -55.13 -16.59
N ARG A 3 -27.16 -54.77 -16.75
CA ARG A 3 -25.85 -55.28 -16.29
C ARG A 3 -24.91 -54.09 -16.38
N PHE A 4 -24.09 -53.83 -15.36
CA PHE A 4 -22.69 -53.41 -15.49
C PHE A 4 -22.07 -53.41 -14.09
N LEU A 5 -21.93 -54.63 -13.56
CA LEU A 5 -21.04 -54.99 -12.47
C LEU A 5 -19.91 -55.78 -13.12
N ILE A 6 -18.67 -55.26 -13.10
CA ILE A 6 -17.37 -55.97 -13.07
C ILE A 6 -16.27 -54.89 -13.22
N VAL A 7 -15.28 -54.94 -12.31
CA VAL A 7 -14.16 -54.00 -12.05
C VAL A 7 -14.60 -52.81 -11.15
N LEU A 8 -14.38 -52.72 -9.84
CA LEU A 8 -13.38 -53.29 -8.91
C LEU A 8 -13.97 -53.33 -7.48
N VAL A 9 -14.30 -54.54 -6.99
CA VAL A 9 -14.12 -54.88 -5.56
C VAL A 9 -12.87 -55.76 -5.52
N ALA A 10 -11.74 -55.10 -5.36
CA ALA A 10 -10.44 -55.59 -4.90
C ALA A 10 -9.63 -54.29 -4.80
N ILE A 11 -9.23 -53.79 -3.64
CA ILE A 11 -8.18 -54.38 -2.84
C ILE A 11 -8.22 -53.69 -1.45
N LEU A 12 -8.47 -54.47 -0.40
CA LEU A 12 -7.81 -54.27 0.89
C LEU A 12 -6.30 -54.45 0.64
N GLY A 13 -5.53 -53.36 0.59
CA GLY A 13 -4.07 -53.38 0.34
C GLY A 13 -3.58 -52.79 -0.99
N LEU A 14 -3.87 -51.52 -1.29
CA LEU A 14 -3.10 -50.74 -2.27
C LEU A 14 -2.74 -49.37 -1.69
N PRO A 15 -1.53 -48.85 -2.01
CA PRO A 15 -0.85 -47.85 -1.21
C PRO A 15 -1.54 -46.49 -1.29
N ARG A 16 -1.43 -45.71 -0.21
CA ARG A 16 -1.66 -44.26 -0.24
C ARG A 16 -0.99 -43.72 -1.50
N LEU A 17 -1.74 -43.02 -2.36
CA LEU A 17 -1.17 -42.29 -3.50
C LEU A 17 -0.16 -41.27 -2.96
N SER A 18 1.11 -41.67 -2.95
CA SER A 18 2.27 -40.88 -2.57
C SER A 18 2.62 -39.94 -3.73
N TYR A 19 1.79 -38.93 -3.96
CA TYR A 19 2.14 -37.83 -4.87
C TYR A 19 2.94 -36.78 -4.12
N GLY A 20 4.19 -37.13 -3.83
CA GLY A 20 5.24 -36.19 -3.42
C GLY A 20 6.46 -36.88 -2.83
N GLU A 21 7.64 -36.32 -3.10
CA GLU A 21 8.87 -36.87 -2.55
C GLU A 21 8.89 -36.61 -1.04
N SER A 22 8.87 -37.69 -0.25
CA SER A 22 8.92 -37.59 1.20
C SER A 22 10.27 -37.05 1.64
N VAL A 23 10.28 -36.20 2.67
CA VAL A 23 11.51 -35.72 3.33
C VAL A 23 12.43 -36.87 3.78
N MET A 24 11.85 -38.07 4.01
CA MET A 24 12.61 -39.29 4.33
C MET A 24 13.58 -39.70 3.22
N LYS A 25 13.23 -39.46 1.94
CA LYS A 25 14.11 -39.75 0.78
C LYS A 25 15.39 -38.90 0.82
N TYR A 26 15.32 -37.75 1.49
CA TYR A 26 16.41 -36.80 1.64
C TYR A 26 17.22 -37.00 2.93
N GLY A 27 16.97 -38.11 3.64
CA GLY A 27 17.73 -38.51 4.83
C GLY A 27 17.13 -38.04 6.16
N ALA A 28 15.88 -37.56 6.18
CA ALA A 28 15.21 -37.26 7.44
C ALA A 28 14.98 -38.55 8.26
N VAL A 29 15.16 -38.48 9.57
CA VAL A 29 14.99 -39.59 10.52
C VAL A 29 13.57 -39.60 11.10
N GLY A 30 13.06 -38.42 11.49
CA GLY A 30 11.71 -38.25 12.00
C GLY A 30 11.46 -38.90 13.37
N ASP A 31 12.46 -38.89 14.26
CA ASP A 31 12.40 -39.42 15.63
C ASP A 31 12.23 -38.33 16.72
N GLY A 32 12.19 -37.05 16.34
CA GLY A 32 12.09 -35.90 17.24
C GLY A 32 13.38 -35.56 17.98
N ILE A 33 14.50 -36.23 17.66
CA ILE A 33 15.80 -36.07 18.32
C ILE A 33 16.86 -35.63 17.31
N ALA A 34 16.94 -36.31 16.17
CA ALA A 34 17.87 -35.97 15.10
C ALA A 34 17.47 -34.65 14.43
N ASP A 35 18.48 -33.84 14.07
CA ASP A 35 18.25 -32.61 13.31
C ASP A 35 17.94 -32.93 11.84
N ASP A 36 16.67 -32.77 11.47
CA ASP A 36 16.15 -33.09 10.13
C ASP A 36 16.20 -31.89 9.16
N THR A 37 16.75 -30.75 9.59
CA THR A 37 16.77 -29.47 8.85
C THR A 37 17.34 -29.62 7.43
N SER A 38 18.49 -30.30 7.28
CA SER A 38 19.13 -30.46 5.96
C SER A 38 18.28 -31.27 4.97
N ALA A 39 17.53 -32.26 5.46
CA ALA A 39 16.66 -33.08 4.62
C ALA A 39 15.47 -32.28 4.09
N PHE A 40 14.86 -31.44 4.93
CA PHE A 40 13.79 -30.53 4.54
C PHE A 40 14.25 -29.49 3.51
N GLN A 41 15.43 -28.90 3.72
CA GLN A 41 16.01 -27.95 2.77
C GLN A 41 16.21 -28.59 1.39
N LYS A 42 16.78 -29.81 1.33
CA LYS A 42 16.99 -30.53 0.06
C LYS A 42 15.68 -30.90 -0.62
N ALA A 43 14.69 -31.38 0.16
CA ALA A 43 13.37 -31.71 -0.37
C ALA A 43 12.69 -30.48 -0.98
N TRP A 44 12.78 -29.33 -0.32
CA TRP A 44 12.28 -28.06 -0.85
C TRP A 44 13.00 -27.65 -2.13
N GLU A 45 14.33 -27.70 -2.15
CA GLU A 45 15.11 -27.28 -3.32
C GLU A 45 14.78 -28.11 -4.57
N ASP A 46 14.60 -29.43 -4.40
CA ASP A 46 14.19 -30.31 -5.50
C ASP A 46 12.76 -30.00 -5.95
N ALA A 47 11.81 -29.90 -5.00
CA ALA A 47 10.42 -29.57 -5.31
C ALA A 47 10.26 -28.19 -5.98
N CYS A 48 11.06 -27.19 -5.58
CA CYS A 48 10.99 -25.83 -6.07
C CYS A 48 11.66 -25.67 -7.46
N LYS A 49 12.71 -26.45 -7.75
CA LYS A 49 13.46 -26.42 -9.03
C LYS A 49 12.98 -27.47 -10.04
N GLY A 50 12.11 -28.39 -9.65
CA GLY A 50 11.62 -29.47 -10.50
C GLY A 50 11.04 -28.98 -11.83
N SER A 51 11.32 -29.72 -12.92
CA SER A 51 10.81 -29.44 -14.27
C SER A 51 9.36 -29.90 -14.48
N SER A 52 8.73 -30.52 -13.47
CA SER A 52 7.35 -30.98 -13.50
C SER A 52 6.36 -29.81 -13.41
N LYS A 53 5.14 -30.00 -13.92
CA LYS A 53 4.04 -29.01 -13.80
C LYS A 53 3.60 -28.76 -12.34
N MET A 54 3.95 -29.65 -11.42
CA MET A 54 3.64 -29.59 -9.99
C MET A 54 4.84 -30.08 -9.19
N GLY A 55 5.21 -29.32 -8.16
CA GLY A 55 6.26 -29.67 -7.20
C GLY A 55 5.62 -30.02 -5.86
N SER A 56 6.26 -30.89 -5.08
CA SER A 56 5.70 -31.25 -3.77
C SER A 56 6.75 -31.67 -2.74
N VAL A 57 6.57 -31.22 -1.50
CA VAL A 57 7.30 -31.67 -0.31
C VAL A 57 6.32 -32.39 0.61
N ASN A 58 6.66 -33.61 1.07
CA ASN A 58 5.77 -34.41 1.90
C ASN A 58 6.39 -34.78 3.26
N VAL A 59 5.75 -34.34 4.34
CA VAL A 59 6.07 -34.66 5.74
C VAL A 59 5.11 -35.76 6.23
N PRO A 60 5.58 -37.01 6.37
CA PRO A 60 4.71 -38.15 6.57
C PRO A 60 4.12 -38.23 7.99
N ALA A 61 2.87 -38.70 8.08
CA ALA A 61 2.21 -39.02 9.36
C ALA A 61 2.97 -40.06 10.20
N GLY A 62 2.86 -39.95 11.53
CA GLY A 62 3.46 -40.91 12.47
C GLY A 62 4.95 -40.69 12.75
N LYS A 63 5.50 -39.57 12.29
CA LYS A 63 6.89 -39.15 12.48
C LYS A 63 6.95 -37.76 13.11
N VAL A 64 8.02 -37.49 13.86
CA VAL A 64 8.28 -36.22 14.54
C VAL A 64 9.61 -35.67 14.05
N PHE A 65 9.64 -34.48 13.47
CA PHE A 65 10.85 -33.91 12.87
C PHE A 65 11.35 -32.73 13.70
N LEU A 66 12.55 -32.83 14.27
CA LEU A 66 13.19 -31.71 14.97
C LEU A 66 13.87 -30.82 13.93
N LEU A 67 13.47 -29.56 13.87
CA LEU A 67 13.96 -28.61 12.86
C LEU A 67 14.49 -27.34 13.53
N ASN A 68 15.66 -26.90 13.07
CA ASN A 68 16.18 -25.56 13.33
C ASN A 68 15.57 -24.56 12.31
N SER A 69 16.07 -23.32 12.28
CA SER A 69 15.58 -22.30 11.33
C SER A 69 15.74 -22.77 9.88
N LEU A 70 14.66 -22.68 9.11
CA LEU A 70 14.56 -23.09 7.71
C LEU A 70 14.09 -21.92 6.85
N HIS A 71 14.82 -21.70 5.76
CA HIS A 71 14.51 -20.66 4.79
C HIS A 71 14.21 -21.26 3.42
N PHE A 72 12.92 -21.37 3.13
CA PHE A 72 12.35 -21.84 1.87
C PHE A 72 12.21 -20.67 0.90
N THR A 73 13.24 -20.47 0.08
CA THR A 73 13.33 -19.34 -0.84
C THR A 73 12.81 -19.72 -2.24
N GLY A 74 12.01 -18.83 -2.83
CA GLY A 74 11.62 -18.85 -4.23
C GLY A 74 12.51 -17.97 -5.13
N PRO A 75 12.10 -17.67 -6.38
CA PRO A 75 10.88 -18.15 -7.02
C PRO A 75 10.97 -19.63 -7.39
N CYS A 76 9.86 -20.35 -7.25
CA CYS A 76 9.75 -21.75 -7.67
C CYS A 76 9.15 -21.86 -9.07
N ILE A 77 9.59 -22.88 -9.82
CA ILE A 77 9.11 -23.14 -11.18
C ILE A 77 7.71 -23.75 -11.17
N PRO A 78 7.41 -24.80 -10.38
CA PRO A 78 6.09 -25.41 -10.41
C PRO A 78 5.03 -24.52 -9.75
N LYS A 79 3.85 -24.45 -10.37
CA LYS A 79 2.67 -23.73 -9.86
C LYS A 79 1.41 -24.57 -10.13
N PRO A 80 0.78 -25.16 -9.10
CA PRO A 80 1.05 -24.99 -7.67
C PRO A 80 2.28 -25.78 -7.16
N LEU A 81 2.87 -25.29 -6.06
CA LEU A 81 3.84 -26.00 -5.22
C LEU A 81 3.13 -26.48 -3.95
N LEU A 82 3.11 -27.80 -3.71
CA LEU A 82 2.42 -28.40 -2.57
C LEU A 82 3.39 -28.68 -1.43
N PHE A 83 3.09 -28.19 -0.22
CA PHE A 83 3.80 -28.58 0.99
C PHE A 83 2.82 -29.34 1.89
N ILE A 84 2.90 -30.67 1.85
CA ILE A 84 1.97 -31.56 2.54
C ILE A 84 2.56 -31.90 3.92
N ILE A 85 1.89 -31.48 4.98
CA ILE A 85 2.31 -31.71 6.37
C ILE A 85 1.29 -32.60 7.08
N ASP A 86 1.56 -33.89 7.16
CA ASP A 86 0.75 -34.86 7.91
C ASP A 86 1.44 -35.36 9.20
N GLY A 87 2.76 -35.21 9.29
CA GLY A 87 3.57 -35.49 10.49
C GLY A 87 3.60 -34.37 11.52
N GLU A 88 4.43 -34.53 12.55
CA GLU A 88 4.70 -33.49 13.55
C GLU A 88 6.06 -32.84 13.29
N MET A 89 6.13 -31.52 13.36
CA MET A 89 7.37 -30.73 13.25
C MET A 89 7.55 -29.99 14.57
N ILE A 90 8.73 -30.09 15.18
CA ILE A 90 9.03 -29.46 16.46
C ILE A 90 10.26 -28.55 16.32
N ALA A 91 10.20 -27.37 16.94
CA ALA A 91 11.29 -26.40 16.93
C ALA A 91 12.36 -26.75 17.97
N GLN A 92 13.59 -26.26 17.80
CA GLN A 92 14.61 -26.33 18.84
C GLN A 92 14.19 -25.54 20.09
N SER A 93 14.11 -26.21 21.24
CA SER A 93 13.60 -25.61 22.47
C SER A 93 14.62 -24.77 23.25
N ASP A 94 15.93 -24.92 23.04
CA ASP A 94 16.93 -24.12 23.77
C ASP A 94 17.15 -22.74 23.12
N PRO A 95 16.79 -21.61 23.78
CA PRO A 95 16.96 -20.27 23.21
C PRO A 95 18.40 -19.92 22.84
N ARG A 96 19.39 -20.55 23.50
CA ARG A 96 20.83 -20.31 23.25
C ARG A 96 21.33 -20.89 21.93
N LYS A 97 20.56 -21.81 21.32
CA LYS A 97 20.89 -22.42 20.03
C LYS A 97 20.37 -21.63 18.83
N TRP A 98 19.64 -20.54 19.08
CA TRP A 98 19.13 -19.67 18.03
C TRP A 98 20.05 -18.46 17.87
N GLU A 99 20.41 -18.15 16.62
CA GLU A 99 21.15 -16.94 16.30
C GLU A 99 20.23 -15.71 16.36
N ASN A 100 20.80 -14.54 16.68
CA ASN A 100 20.03 -13.29 16.71
C ASN A 100 19.61 -12.90 15.29
N GLY A 101 18.31 -12.88 15.02
CA GLY A 101 17.75 -12.43 13.74
C GLY A 101 17.90 -10.93 13.50
N GLU A 102 17.85 -10.53 12.23
CA GLU A 102 17.85 -9.13 11.80
C GLU A 102 16.51 -8.43 12.13
N ASN A 103 16.52 -7.11 12.33
CA ASN A 103 15.32 -6.26 12.45
C ASN A 103 14.28 -6.67 13.52
N GLY A 104 14.67 -7.44 14.53
CA GLY A 104 13.78 -7.81 15.62
C GLY A 104 12.80 -8.95 15.31
N VAL A 105 13.06 -9.75 14.27
CA VAL A 105 12.29 -10.97 13.97
C VAL A 105 13.25 -12.15 13.93
N ILE A 106 12.92 -13.21 14.66
CA ILE A 106 13.64 -14.49 14.61
C ILE A 106 12.65 -15.47 13.99
N PRO A 107 12.77 -15.92 12.74
CA PRO A 107 11.80 -16.86 12.18
C PRO A 107 12.28 -18.32 12.27
N TRP A 108 11.35 -19.25 12.47
CA TRP A 108 11.60 -20.68 12.39
C TRP A 108 11.41 -21.20 10.97
N LEU A 109 10.20 -21.17 10.41
CA LEU A 109 9.92 -21.58 9.03
C LEU A 109 9.62 -20.35 8.17
N ILE A 110 10.51 -20.01 7.24
CA ILE A 110 10.34 -18.86 6.33
C ILE A 110 10.01 -19.37 4.93
N PHE A 111 8.95 -18.85 4.34
CA PHE A 111 8.68 -18.92 2.92
C PHE A 111 8.85 -17.51 2.35
N ASP A 112 9.90 -17.30 1.54
CA ASP A 112 10.22 -15.99 0.97
C ASP A 112 10.11 -16.00 -0.56
N GLN A 113 9.44 -15.00 -1.12
CA GLN A 113 9.30 -14.79 -2.56
C GLN A 113 8.72 -16.02 -3.31
N VAL A 114 7.79 -16.74 -2.68
CA VAL A 114 7.12 -17.90 -3.26
C VAL A 114 5.76 -17.51 -3.83
N ASP A 115 5.47 -17.94 -5.06
CA ASP A 115 4.18 -17.72 -5.72
C ASP A 115 3.49 -19.05 -6.03
N GLY A 116 2.23 -19.22 -5.61
CA GLY A 116 1.45 -20.44 -5.83
C GLY A 116 1.74 -21.59 -4.85
N LEU A 117 2.05 -21.26 -3.59
CA LEU A 117 2.32 -22.23 -2.52
C LEU A 117 1.04 -22.67 -1.82
N ALA A 118 0.81 -23.98 -1.73
CA ALA A 118 -0.26 -24.55 -0.90
C ALA A 118 0.34 -25.45 0.19
N ILE A 119 0.28 -24.98 1.42
CA ILE A 119 0.63 -25.75 2.62
C ILE A 119 -0.64 -26.37 3.19
N VAL A 120 -0.72 -27.70 3.15
CA VAL A 120 -1.93 -28.45 3.48
C VAL A 120 -1.60 -29.69 4.30
N GLY A 121 -2.56 -30.22 5.04
CA GLY A 121 -2.44 -31.49 5.74
C GLY A 121 -3.02 -31.41 7.14
N ARG A 122 -2.91 -32.48 7.93
CA ARG A 122 -3.44 -32.53 9.32
C ARG A 122 -2.35 -32.59 10.40
N GLY A 123 -1.12 -32.33 10.00
CA GLY A 123 0.06 -32.33 10.84
C GLY A 123 0.01 -31.27 11.93
N LEU A 124 1.00 -31.36 12.82
CA LEU A 124 1.16 -30.50 13.98
C LEU A 124 2.51 -29.80 13.89
N LEU A 125 2.52 -28.48 14.09
CA LEU A 125 3.71 -27.69 14.25
C LEU A 125 3.79 -27.21 15.70
N ASP A 126 4.82 -27.62 16.43
CA ASP A 126 5.05 -27.22 17.83
C ASP A 126 6.31 -26.35 17.95
N GLY A 127 6.14 -25.11 18.40
CA GLY A 127 7.21 -24.13 18.53
C GLY A 127 8.04 -24.29 19.81
N GLN A 128 7.61 -25.17 20.73
CA GLN A 128 8.25 -25.41 22.03
C GLN A 128 8.53 -24.11 22.81
N GLY A 129 7.60 -23.14 22.76
CA GLY A 129 7.79 -21.77 23.26
C GLY A 129 8.05 -21.61 24.76
N LYS A 130 7.78 -22.62 25.59
CA LYS A 130 7.87 -22.51 27.06
C LYS A 130 9.21 -21.97 27.56
N SER A 131 10.31 -22.50 27.03
CA SER A 131 11.66 -22.07 27.40
C SER A 131 11.94 -20.61 27.09
N TRP A 132 11.26 -20.03 26.09
CA TRP A 132 11.33 -18.61 25.75
C TRP A 132 10.50 -17.76 26.70
N TRP A 133 9.30 -18.23 27.04
CA TRP A 133 8.40 -17.55 27.96
C TRP A 133 8.95 -17.46 29.38
N ASP A 134 9.59 -18.54 29.87
CA ASP A 134 10.18 -18.64 31.21
C ASP A 134 11.35 -17.66 31.44
N ILE A 135 11.87 -17.02 30.38
CA ILE A 135 12.93 -16.00 30.43
C ILE A 135 12.53 -14.69 29.73
N HIS A 136 11.24 -14.50 29.44
CA HIS A 136 10.77 -13.32 28.74
C HIS A 136 10.81 -12.08 29.64
N CYS A 137 11.34 -10.97 29.14
CA CYS A 137 11.57 -9.76 29.94
C CYS A 137 10.30 -9.10 30.50
N ARG A 138 9.12 -9.35 29.93
CA ARG A 138 7.84 -8.87 30.47
C ARG A 138 7.56 -9.44 31.86
N ASP A 139 7.80 -10.74 32.03
CA ASP A 139 7.38 -11.50 33.22
C ASP A 139 8.57 -11.75 34.16
N HIS A 140 9.79 -11.75 33.62
CA HIS A 140 11.04 -12.00 34.34
C HIS A 140 12.09 -10.91 34.05
N PRO A 141 11.89 -9.66 34.49
CA PRO A 141 12.83 -8.57 34.22
C PRO A 141 14.20 -8.83 34.89
N GLY A 142 15.27 -8.78 34.10
CA GLY A 142 16.64 -9.01 34.58
C GLY A 142 17.69 -8.88 33.46
N PRO A 143 18.99 -8.97 33.77
CA PRO A 143 20.06 -8.76 32.79
C PRO A 143 20.13 -9.84 31.69
N ASN A 144 19.55 -11.03 31.94
CA ASN A 144 19.62 -12.19 31.05
C ASN A 144 18.28 -12.57 30.41
N CYS A 145 17.24 -11.74 30.55
CA CYS A 145 15.95 -11.97 29.92
C CYS A 145 15.98 -11.63 28.43
N ILE A 146 15.01 -12.14 27.66
CA ILE A 146 14.90 -11.89 26.23
C ILE A 146 13.55 -11.25 25.86
N TRP A 147 13.58 -10.39 24.84
CA TRP A 147 12.39 -9.74 24.26
C TRP A 147 11.95 -10.36 22.93
N LEU A 148 12.88 -11.03 22.25
CA LEU A 148 12.68 -11.58 20.92
C LEU A 148 12.69 -13.10 21.00
N ALA A 149 11.79 -13.73 20.26
CA ALA A 149 11.66 -15.18 20.22
C ALA A 149 11.22 -15.62 18.81
N PRO A 150 11.38 -16.91 18.47
CA PRO A 150 11.04 -17.40 17.15
C PRO A 150 9.54 -17.25 16.76
N THR A 151 9.29 -16.65 15.61
CA THR A 151 8.01 -16.73 14.87
C THR A 151 7.95 -18.06 14.13
N MET A 152 6.90 -18.85 14.37
CA MET A 152 6.80 -20.23 13.89
C MET A 152 6.77 -20.36 12.36
N MET A 153 5.88 -19.64 11.68
CA MET A 153 5.75 -19.67 10.22
C MET A 153 5.63 -18.26 9.65
N THR A 154 6.48 -17.92 8.68
CA THR A 154 6.52 -16.59 8.04
C THR A 154 6.34 -16.71 6.53
N PHE A 155 5.38 -15.98 5.97
CA PHE A 155 5.25 -15.73 4.54
C PHE A 155 5.75 -14.32 4.24
N SER A 156 6.88 -14.21 3.56
CA SER A 156 7.50 -12.93 3.20
C SER A 156 7.47 -12.74 1.69
N ASN A 157 6.89 -11.62 1.24
CA ASN A 157 6.84 -11.27 -0.19
C ASN A 157 6.24 -12.36 -1.09
N CYS A 158 5.26 -13.11 -0.56
CA CYS A 158 4.66 -14.25 -1.24
C CYS A 158 3.38 -13.87 -1.99
N GLY A 159 3.05 -14.64 -3.03
CA GLY A 159 1.85 -14.51 -3.84
C GLY A 159 1.02 -15.79 -3.87
N ASN A 160 -0.30 -15.69 -3.85
CA ASN A 160 -1.20 -16.82 -4.04
C ASN A 160 -0.89 -18.00 -3.09
N VAL A 161 -0.89 -17.71 -1.79
CA VAL A 161 -0.57 -18.69 -0.75
C VAL A 161 -1.87 -19.30 -0.20
N THR A 162 -1.88 -20.61 -0.01
CA THR A 162 -2.94 -21.32 0.71
C THR A 162 -2.35 -22.04 1.91
N LEU A 163 -2.92 -21.83 3.10
CA LEU A 163 -2.60 -22.53 4.34
C LEU A 163 -3.88 -23.19 4.87
N LYS A 164 -3.91 -24.53 4.97
CA LYS A 164 -5.15 -25.24 5.26
C LYS A 164 -5.02 -26.49 6.16
N SER A 165 -5.97 -26.67 7.08
CA SER A 165 -6.19 -27.89 7.88
C SER A 165 -5.12 -28.23 8.93
N LEU A 166 -4.19 -27.31 9.21
CA LEU A 166 -3.04 -27.53 10.09
C LEU A 166 -3.27 -27.11 11.53
N ARG A 167 -2.50 -27.72 12.44
CA ARG A 167 -2.49 -27.41 13.86
C ARG A 167 -1.15 -26.77 14.25
N PHE A 168 -1.21 -25.65 14.95
CA PHE A 168 -0.06 -24.91 15.47
C PHE A 168 -0.15 -24.87 17.00
N ARG A 169 0.96 -25.16 17.67
CA ARG A 169 1.03 -25.25 19.13
C ARG A 169 2.25 -24.51 19.66
N ASN A 170 2.06 -23.76 20.74
CA ASN A 170 3.14 -23.17 21.55
C ASN A 170 4.22 -22.45 20.74
N SER A 171 3.85 -21.53 19.84
CA SER A 171 4.85 -20.66 19.21
C SER A 171 5.58 -19.83 20.27
N ALA A 172 6.89 -19.68 20.14
CA ALA A 172 7.67 -18.87 21.08
C ALA A 172 7.27 -17.39 21.02
N GLN A 173 6.84 -16.91 19.85
CA GLN A 173 6.27 -15.60 19.60
C GLN A 173 5.00 -15.74 18.73
N THR A 174 4.94 -15.08 17.56
CA THR A 174 3.83 -15.19 16.61
C THR A 174 3.76 -16.59 15.97
N HIS A 175 2.55 -17.15 15.76
CA HIS A 175 2.41 -18.44 15.08
C HIS A 175 2.53 -18.29 13.56
N VAL A 176 1.72 -17.41 12.95
CA VAL A 176 1.75 -17.16 11.51
C VAL A 176 1.98 -15.67 11.25
N LEU A 177 3.02 -15.32 10.51
CA LEU A 177 3.34 -13.97 10.06
C LEU A 177 3.14 -13.85 8.54
N VAL A 178 2.30 -12.93 8.10
CA VAL A 178 2.09 -12.58 6.68
C VAL A 178 2.62 -11.18 6.44
N MET A 179 3.71 -11.07 5.68
CA MET A 179 4.41 -9.81 5.43
C MET A 179 4.69 -9.62 3.94
N GLY A 180 4.44 -8.41 3.41
CA GLY A 180 4.77 -8.08 2.01
C GLY A 180 3.98 -8.89 0.98
N SER A 181 2.91 -9.57 1.38
CA SER A 181 2.32 -10.68 0.61
C SER A 181 0.96 -10.33 0.02
N GLN A 182 0.57 -11.02 -1.04
CA GLN A 182 -0.69 -10.80 -1.74
C GLN A 182 -1.44 -12.11 -2.01
N ASN A 183 -2.78 -12.08 -1.88
CA ASN A 183 -3.66 -13.23 -2.11
C ASN A 183 -3.29 -14.41 -1.20
N VAL A 184 -3.39 -14.21 0.12
CA VAL A 184 -3.10 -15.23 1.12
C VAL A 184 -4.41 -15.75 1.70
N TYR A 185 -4.63 -17.07 1.59
CA TYR A 185 -5.82 -17.74 2.07
C TYR A 185 -5.46 -18.70 3.21
N ILE A 186 -5.93 -18.40 4.41
CA ILE A 186 -5.74 -19.21 5.61
C ILE A 186 -7.11 -19.77 6.00
N ASN A 187 -7.25 -21.09 6.05
CA ASN A 187 -8.55 -21.71 6.31
C ASN A 187 -8.43 -22.98 7.16
N ASP A 188 -9.37 -23.20 8.09
CA ASP A 188 -9.43 -24.46 8.85
C ASP A 188 -8.12 -24.72 9.62
N ILE A 189 -7.56 -23.71 10.27
CA ILE A 189 -6.38 -23.91 11.13
C ILE A 189 -6.76 -23.83 12.61
N LYS A 190 -6.01 -24.56 13.43
CA LYS A 190 -6.14 -24.53 14.89
C LYS A 190 -4.84 -24.07 15.53
N ILE A 191 -4.89 -22.97 16.26
CA ILE A 191 -3.75 -22.40 17.00
C ILE A 191 -4.03 -22.53 18.50
N THR A 192 -3.06 -23.05 19.24
CA THR A 192 -3.16 -23.19 20.71
C THR A 192 -1.86 -22.81 21.42
N SER A 193 -1.95 -21.93 22.40
CA SER A 193 -0.91 -21.63 23.39
C SER A 193 -1.57 -21.30 24.74
N PRO A 194 -0.86 -21.44 25.88
CA PRO A 194 -1.40 -21.05 27.18
C PRO A 194 -1.76 -19.56 27.23
N GLU A 195 -2.82 -19.17 27.95
CA GLU A 195 -3.24 -17.77 28.08
C GLU A 195 -2.13 -16.85 28.63
N ALA A 196 -1.23 -17.38 29.46
CA ALA A 196 -0.11 -16.61 30.02
C ALA A 196 1.06 -16.42 29.03
N SER A 197 1.06 -17.03 27.84
CA SER A 197 2.21 -17.01 26.94
C SER A 197 2.51 -15.59 26.40
N PRO A 198 3.68 -15.00 26.68
CA PRO A 198 4.01 -13.64 26.27
C PRO A 198 4.13 -13.48 24.75
N ASN A 199 3.49 -12.42 24.23
CA ASN A 199 3.70 -11.91 22.88
C ASN A 199 3.46 -12.98 21.80
N THR A 200 2.51 -13.88 22.06
CA THR A 200 2.11 -14.94 21.14
C THR A 200 0.89 -14.53 20.34
N ASP A 201 1.11 -13.88 19.21
CA ASP A 201 0.02 -13.61 18.26
C ASP A 201 -0.34 -14.91 17.52
N GLY A 202 -1.62 -15.11 17.21
CA GLY A 202 -2.08 -16.19 16.35
C GLY A 202 -1.63 -15.92 14.91
N ILE A 203 -2.27 -14.95 14.25
CA ILE A 203 -1.92 -14.54 12.89
C ILE A 203 -1.60 -13.04 12.88
N HIS A 204 -0.36 -12.67 12.59
CA HIS A 204 0.05 -11.28 12.37
C HIS A 204 0.13 -10.95 10.88
N ILE A 205 -0.46 -9.83 10.47
CA ILE A 205 -0.48 -9.40 9.07
C ILE A 205 0.05 -7.97 8.97
N THR A 206 1.01 -7.72 8.08
CA THR A 206 1.51 -6.37 7.78
C THR A 206 1.93 -6.24 6.31
N SER A 207 1.86 -5.04 5.75
CA SER A 207 2.33 -4.73 4.39
C SER A 207 1.79 -5.69 3.33
N SER A 208 0.53 -6.09 3.47
CA SER A 208 -0.06 -7.18 2.70
C SER A 208 -1.46 -6.82 2.21
N THR A 209 -1.85 -7.38 1.07
CA THR A 209 -3.14 -7.11 0.43
C THR A 209 -3.91 -8.39 0.11
N ALA A 210 -5.24 -8.34 0.19
CA ALA A 210 -6.10 -9.46 -0.15
C ALA A 210 -5.78 -10.72 0.67
N VAL A 211 -5.86 -10.59 1.99
CA VAL A 211 -5.68 -11.70 2.93
C VAL A 211 -7.05 -12.16 3.42
N SER A 212 -7.27 -13.47 3.51
CA SER A 212 -8.51 -14.05 4.03
C SER A 212 -8.20 -15.12 5.07
N ILE A 213 -8.79 -15.00 6.25
CA ILE A 213 -8.72 -15.97 7.35
C ILE A 213 -10.13 -16.52 7.57
N ASN A 214 -10.29 -17.84 7.53
CA ASN A 214 -11.60 -18.47 7.57
C ASN A 214 -11.64 -19.76 8.42
N HIS A 215 -12.78 -20.07 9.04
CA HIS A 215 -13.03 -21.35 9.73
C HIS A 215 -11.93 -21.76 10.72
N SER A 216 -11.38 -20.84 11.50
CA SER A 216 -10.19 -21.10 12.33
C SER A 216 -10.48 -20.97 13.82
N ASP A 217 -9.83 -21.82 14.63
CA ASP A 217 -9.89 -21.80 16.09
C ASP A 217 -8.55 -21.32 16.64
N ILE A 218 -8.53 -20.18 17.32
CA ILE A 218 -7.30 -19.52 17.78
C ILE A 218 -7.38 -19.23 19.27
N ALA A 219 -6.47 -19.84 20.03
CA ALA A 219 -6.28 -19.61 21.45
C ALA A 219 -4.81 -19.29 21.73
N THR A 220 -4.53 -18.11 22.28
CA THR A 220 -3.18 -17.58 22.48
C THR A 220 -3.08 -16.73 23.74
N GLY A 221 -1.86 -16.34 24.13
CA GLY A 221 -1.64 -15.34 25.19
C GLY A 221 -1.61 -13.87 24.72
N ASP A 222 -1.74 -13.62 23.41
CA ASP A 222 -1.86 -12.28 22.82
C ASP A 222 -2.96 -12.25 21.73
N ASP A 223 -2.87 -11.41 20.70
CA ASP A 223 -3.91 -11.22 19.69
C ASP A 223 -4.16 -12.50 18.87
N CYS A 224 -5.42 -12.94 18.72
CA CYS A 224 -5.74 -14.05 17.82
C CYS A 224 -5.41 -13.68 16.37
N VAL A 225 -5.75 -12.44 16.00
CA VAL A 225 -5.36 -11.82 14.73
C VAL A 225 -4.90 -10.39 15.01
N SER A 226 -3.66 -10.07 14.66
CA SER A 226 -3.08 -8.73 14.76
C SER A 226 -2.80 -8.15 13.38
N ILE A 227 -3.20 -6.90 13.18
CA ILE A 227 -3.19 -6.22 11.89
C ILE A 227 -2.31 -4.98 12.01
N GLY A 228 -1.13 -5.04 11.40
CA GLY A 228 -0.13 -3.99 11.36
C GLY A 228 -0.33 -2.99 10.22
N ASP A 229 0.71 -2.20 9.96
CA ASP A 229 0.69 -1.13 8.94
C ASP A 229 0.65 -1.70 7.51
N GLN A 230 0.22 -0.88 6.55
CA GLN A 230 0.17 -1.14 5.11
C GLN A 230 -0.68 -2.37 4.73
N VAL A 231 -1.71 -2.66 5.53
CA VAL A 231 -2.67 -3.74 5.25
C VAL A 231 -3.89 -3.18 4.54
N ASN A 232 -4.26 -3.78 3.41
CA ASN A 232 -5.50 -3.44 2.74
C ASN A 232 -6.27 -4.68 2.27
N ASN A 233 -7.60 -4.64 2.31
CA ASN A 233 -8.47 -5.73 1.89
C ASN A 233 -8.21 -7.04 2.68
N LEU A 234 -8.60 -7.06 3.96
CA LEU A 234 -8.53 -8.24 4.82
C LEU A 234 -9.94 -8.69 5.20
N ASN A 235 -10.22 -9.99 5.09
CA ASN A 235 -11.42 -10.61 5.62
C ASN A 235 -11.07 -11.65 6.70
N VAL A 236 -11.73 -11.58 7.85
CA VAL A 236 -11.67 -12.58 8.92
C VAL A 236 -13.08 -13.10 9.17
N THR A 237 -13.29 -14.40 8.97
CA THR A 237 -14.62 -15.02 9.00
C THR A 237 -14.68 -16.34 9.74
N PHE A 238 -15.84 -16.65 10.33
CA PHE A 238 -16.15 -17.95 10.94
C PHE A 238 -15.04 -18.43 11.88
N MET A 239 -14.61 -17.56 12.80
CA MET A 239 -13.46 -17.80 13.66
C MET A 239 -13.91 -17.87 15.12
N ASN A 240 -13.34 -18.80 15.88
CA ASN A 240 -13.40 -18.77 17.34
C ASN A 240 -12.06 -18.24 17.87
N CYS A 241 -12.11 -17.17 18.66
CA CYS A 241 -10.94 -16.55 19.28
C CYS A 241 -11.09 -16.60 20.79
N GLY A 242 -10.15 -17.22 21.49
CA GLY A 242 -10.22 -17.28 22.94
C GLY A 242 -9.59 -18.51 23.59
N PRO A 243 -8.80 -18.35 24.67
CA PRO A 243 -8.32 -17.08 25.26
C PRO A 243 -7.38 -16.28 24.33
N GLY A 244 -7.12 -15.01 24.68
CA GLY A 244 -6.25 -14.10 23.90
C GLY A 244 -6.67 -12.63 23.97
N HIS A 245 -6.08 -11.77 23.14
CA HIS A 245 -6.36 -10.32 23.12
C HIS A 245 -7.39 -9.88 22.06
N GLY A 246 -7.98 -10.82 21.31
CA GLY A 246 -9.02 -10.55 20.32
C GLY A 246 -8.49 -10.36 18.90
N VAL A 247 -9.22 -9.56 18.11
CA VAL A 247 -8.79 -9.09 16.78
C VAL A 247 -8.42 -7.62 16.88
N SER A 248 -7.14 -7.32 16.63
CA SER A 248 -6.57 -6.01 16.92
C SER A 248 -5.93 -5.37 15.69
N ILE A 249 -6.39 -4.18 15.32
CA ILE A 249 -5.73 -3.30 14.36
C ILE A 249 -4.76 -2.41 15.14
N GLY A 250 -3.46 -2.65 15.03
CA GLY A 250 -2.44 -2.01 15.85
C GLY A 250 -1.20 -2.86 16.11
N SER A 251 -0.15 -2.32 16.73
CA SER A 251 -0.03 -0.97 17.30
C SER A 251 0.53 0.05 16.31
N LEU A 252 -0.37 0.85 15.70
CA LEU A 252 -0.02 1.72 14.58
C LEU A 252 0.55 3.08 15.03
N GLY A 253 1.42 3.67 14.20
CA GLY A 253 1.91 5.04 14.41
C GLY A 253 2.99 5.21 15.47
N ARG A 254 3.63 4.10 15.90
CA ARG A 254 4.70 4.13 16.91
C ARG A 254 5.82 5.08 16.50
N GLY A 255 6.24 5.96 17.40
CA GLY A 255 7.29 6.94 17.10
C GLY A 255 6.87 8.05 16.13
N GLY A 256 5.56 8.25 15.93
CA GLY A 256 5.04 9.28 15.04
C GLY A 256 5.07 8.91 13.56
N THR A 257 5.13 7.61 13.24
CA THR A 257 5.14 7.11 11.87
C THR A 257 3.79 7.33 11.18
N GLU A 258 3.84 7.49 9.86
CA GLU A 258 2.66 7.49 9.01
C GLU A 258 2.24 6.06 8.68
N VAL A 259 0.95 5.75 8.81
CA VAL A 259 0.39 4.42 8.58
C VAL A 259 -0.78 4.44 7.59
N ALA A 260 -1.05 3.32 6.94
CA ALA A 260 -2.21 3.14 6.08
C ALA A 260 -2.82 1.75 6.29
N VAL A 261 -4.03 1.70 6.84
CA VAL A 261 -4.83 0.46 6.93
C VAL A 261 -6.23 0.74 6.39
N GLU A 262 -6.70 -0.09 5.44
CA GLU A 262 -8.04 0.09 4.90
C GLU A 262 -8.76 -1.18 4.46
N ASN A 263 -10.09 -1.12 4.44
CA ASN A 263 -10.96 -2.21 3.97
C ASN A 263 -10.75 -3.51 4.74
N ILE A 264 -10.91 -3.46 6.06
CA ILE A 264 -10.82 -4.62 6.95
C ILE A 264 -12.23 -5.04 7.34
N ARG A 265 -12.56 -6.32 7.16
CA ARG A 265 -13.85 -6.89 7.54
C ARG A 265 -13.65 -8.08 8.47
N VAL A 266 -14.33 -8.05 9.61
CA VAL A 266 -14.31 -9.11 10.62
C VAL A 266 -15.77 -9.46 10.90
N TRP A 267 -16.18 -10.67 10.52
CA TRP A 267 -17.58 -11.06 10.67
C TRP A 267 -17.78 -12.54 10.94
N HIS A 268 -18.88 -12.89 11.61
CA HIS A 268 -19.13 -14.24 12.12
C HIS A 268 -17.98 -14.74 13.03
N VAL A 269 -17.60 -13.93 14.01
CA VAL A 269 -16.52 -14.26 14.96
C VAL A 269 -17.06 -14.40 16.37
N ASN A 270 -16.66 -15.47 17.06
CA ASN A 270 -16.95 -15.69 18.46
C ASN A 270 -15.70 -15.41 19.29
N PHE A 271 -15.81 -14.50 20.26
CA PHE A 271 -14.77 -14.23 21.24
C PHE A 271 -15.16 -14.86 22.58
N THR A 272 -14.28 -15.67 23.17
CA THR A 272 -14.54 -16.35 24.44
C THR A 272 -13.38 -16.14 25.42
N GLY A 273 -13.63 -15.54 26.58
CA GLY A 273 -12.60 -15.35 27.61
C GLY A 273 -11.40 -14.50 27.18
N THR A 274 -11.54 -13.67 26.15
CA THR A 274 -10.46 -12.79 25.68
C THR A 274 -10.40 -11.50 26.48
N THR A 275 -9.24 -10.83 26.51
CA THR A 275 -9.12 -9.49 27.12
C THR A 275 -9.82 -8.43 26.28
N ASN A 276 -9.82 -8.57 24.95
CA ASN A 276 -10.55 -7.66 24.07
C ASN A 276 -11.27 -8.43 22.96
N GLY A 277 -12.21 -7.76 22.30
CA GLY A 277 -12.91 -8.28 21.13
C GLY A 277 -12.43 -7.63 19.83
N ALA A 278 -13.21 -6.65 19.37
CA ALA A 278 -12.90 -5.82 18.21
C ALA A 278 -12.12 -4.57 18.66
N ARG A 279 -10.82 -4.52 18.34
CA ARG A 279 -9.91 -3.47 18.86
C ARG A 279 -9.19 -2.71 17.75
N ILE A 280 -9.12 -1.38 17.89
CA ILE A 280 -8.22 -0.50 17.13
C ILE A 280 -7.33 0.23 18.13
N LYS A 281 -5.99 0.10 18.00
CA LYS A 281 -5.00 0.70 18.90
C LYS A 281 -3.94 1.47 18.12
N THR A 282 -3.77 2.76 18.41
CA THR A 282 -2.78 3.63 17.78
C THR A 282 -1.98 4.40 18.82
N TRP A 283 -0.71 4.65 18.53
CA TRP A 283 0.16 5.47 19.38
C TRP A 283 -0.15 6.95 19.18
N PRO A 284 -0.10 7.77 20.24
CA PRO A 284 -0.14 9.23 20.10
C PRO A 284 0.98 9.73 19.18
N GLY A 285 0.68 10.77 18.41
CA GLY A 285 1.63 11.41 17.50
C GLY A 285 1.76 10.73 16.14
N GLY A 286 1.23 9.51 15.97
CA GLY A 286 1.16 8.83 14.68
C GLY A 286 0.39 9.64 13.63
N THR A 287 0.61 9.35 12.35
CA THR A 287 -0.09 10.00 11.22
C THR A 287 -0.60 8.97 10.22
N GLY A 288 -1.33 9.41 9.19
CA GLY A 288 -1.91 8.51 8.20
C GLY A 288 -3.33 8.09 8.58
N TYR A 289 -3.80 6.90 8.20
CA TYR A 289 -5.21 6.52 8.36
C TYR A 289 -5.47 5.04 8.68
N VAL A 290 -6.59 4.82 9.37
CA VAL A 290 -7.31 3.54 9.48
C VAL A 290 -8.74 3.80 9.02
N ARG A 291 -9.17 3.21 7.90
CA ARG A 291 -10.50 3.49 7.34
C ARG A 291 -11.22 2.33 6.70
N GLY A 292 -12.55 2.40 6.67
CA GLY A 292 -13.37 1.37 6.02
C GLY A 292 -13.27 0.04 6.76
N ILE A 293 -13.45 0.11 8.09
CA ILE A 293 -13.38 -1.05 8.98
C ILE A 293 -14.81 -1.51 9.29
N GLU A 294 -15.06 -2.80 9.18
CA GLU A 294 -16.37 -3.40 9.41
C GLU A 294 -16.25 -4.58 10.38
N PHE A 295 -16.80 -4.42 11.57
CA PHE A 295 -17.03 -5.47 12.54
C PHE A 295 -18.52 -5.80 12.54
N PHE A 296 -18.90 -6.99 12.06
CA PHE A 296 -20.30 -7.36 11.82
C PHE A 296 -20.62 -8.76 12.30
N ASP A 297 -21.74 -8.97 12.99
CA ASP A 297 -22.17 -10.28 13.50
C ASP A 297 -21.10 -10.97 14.36
N ILE A 298 -20.89 -10.43 15.56
CA ILE A 298 -19.86 -10.88 16.50
C ILE A 298 -20.51 -11.25 17.84
N ARG A 299 -20.09 -12.39 18.39
CA ARG A 299 -20.54 -12.88 19.70
C ARG A 299 -19.42 -12.78 20.73
N PHE A 300 -19.77 -12.31 21.92
CA PHE A 300 -18.85 -12.20 23.05
C PHE A 300 -19.30 -13.10 24.20
N SER A 301 -18.39 -13.90 24.74
CA SER A 301 -18.62 -14.73 25.92
C SER A 301 -17.54 -14.45 26.95
N SER A 302 -17.89 -13.74 28.02
CA SER A 302 -16.99 -13.38 29.11
C SER A 302 -15.72 -12.66 28.64
N VAL A 303 -15.87 -11.71 27.71
CA VAL A 303 -14.76 -10.92 27.15
C VAL A 303 -14.53 -9.68 28.02
N GLN A 304 -13.30 -9.37 28.42
CA GLN A 304 -13.08 -8.24 29.33
C GLN A 304 -13.56 -6.92 28.73
N ASN A 305 -13.04 -6.51 27.57
CA ASN A 305 -13.45 -5.29 26.86
C ASN A 305 -13.85 -5.58 25.39
N PRO A 306 -15.12 -5.92 25.12
CA PRO A 306 -15.59 -6.31 23.79
C PRO A 306 -15.26 -5.36 22.63
N ILE A 307 -15.40 -4.04 22.80
CA ILE A 307 -15.20 -3.05 21.73
C ILE A 307 -14.24 -1.96 22.20
N ILE A 308 -13.14 -1.77 21.47
CA ILE A 308 -12.11 -0.77 21.81
C ILE A 308 -11.68 0.05 20.60
N ILE A 309 -11.61 1.37 20.78
CA ILE A 309 -10.71 2.27 20.06
C ILE A 309 -9.83 2.96 21.12
N ASP A 310 -8.52 2.83 20.99
CA ASP A 310 -7.53 3.43 21.89
C ASP A 310 -6.45 4.14 21.08
N GLN A 311 -6.55 5.47 20.95
CA GLN A 311 -5.52 6.31 20.32
C GLN A 311 -4.40 6.74 21.30
N PHE A 312 -4.43 6.25 22.53
CA PHE A 312 -3.47 6.55 23.59
C PHE A 312 -2.64 5.30 23.98
N TYR A 313 -2.53 4.36 23.04
CA TYR A 313 -1.84 3.10 23.28
C TYR A 313 -0.37 3.33 23.68
N GLY A 314 0.05 2.72 24.79
CA GLY A 314 1.44 2.68 25.24
C GLY A 314 1.99 3.92 25.97
N CYS A 315 1.17 4.95 26.26
CA CYS A 315 1.61 6.17 26.94
C CYS A 315 0.99 6.42 28.33
N ALA A 316 0.09 5.55 28.81
CA ALA A 316 -0.54 5.72 30.12
C ALA A 316 0.48 5.57 31.27
N PRO A 317 0.46 6.41 32.32
CA PRO A 317 -0.53 7.44 32.65
C PRO A 317 -0.16 8.88 32.22
N LYS A 318 0.96 9.09 31.53
CA LYS A 318 1.49 10.43 31.15
C LYS A 318 1.39 10.67 29.64
N CYS A 319 0.20 10.48 29.06
CA CYS A 319 -0.04 10.84 27.67
C CYS A 319 -0.18 12.36 27.56
N VAL A 320 0.77 13.01 26.89
CA VAL A 320 0.59 14.39 26.44
C VAL A 320 -0.17 14.34 25.13
N GLU A 321 -1.36 14.94 25.09
CA GLU A 321 -2.15 15.02 23.86
C GLU A 321 -1.31 15.65 22.74
N THR A 322 -1.15 14.92 21.63
CA THR A 322 -0.37 15.35 20.48
C THR A 322 -1.29 15.96 19.44
N ARG A 323 -0.86 17.04 18.76
CA ARG A 323 -1.62 17.65 17.63
C ARG A 323 -1.78 16.73 16.40
N LYS A 324 -1.24 15.51 16.45
CA LYS A 324 -1.24 14.51 15.39
C LYS A 324 -1.70 13.19 16.00
N ALA A 325 -2.56 12.49 15.29
CA ALA A 325 -2.93 11.11 15.55
C ALA A 325 -3.26 10.44 14.21
N VAL A 326 -3.28 9.10 14.21
CA VAL A 326 -3.73 8.34 13.04
C VAL A 326 -5.21 8.64 12.81
N HIS A 327 -5.61 9.03 11.60
CA HIS A 327 -7.02 9.32 11.32
C HIS A 327 -7.83 8.02 11.29
N ILE A 328 -8.73 7.84 12.26
CA ILE A 328 -9.67 6.71 12.28
C ILE A 328 -11.01 7.18 11.72
N GLU A 329 -11.43 6.65 10.57
CA GLU A 329 -12.70 7.02 9.95
C GLU A 329 -13.47 5.84 9.34
N LYS A 330 -14.79 5.99 9.19
CA LYS A 330 -15.64 4.99 8.51
C LYS A 330 -15.53 3.59 9.14
N VAL A 331 -15.63 3.54 10.47
CA VAL A 331 -15.64 2.29 11.24
C VAL A 331 -17.08 1.90 11.57
N ARG A 332 -17.47 0.67 11.26
CA ARG A 332 -18.82 0.15 11.50
C ARG A 332 -18.75 -1.00 12.51
N TYR A 333 -19.51 -0.89 13.59
CA TYR A 333 -19.78 -1.95 14.55
C TYR A 333 -21.26 -2.32 14.45
N MET A 334 -21.56 -3.55 14.07
CA MET A 334 -22.92 -3.94 13.69
C MET A 334 -23.29 -5.35 14.15
N LYS A 335 -24.50 -5.55 14.67
CA LYS A 335 -25.01 -6.86 15.13
C LYS A 335 -24.05 -7.56 16.10
N MET A 336 -23.66 -6.89 17.16
CA MET A 336 -22.69 -7.44 18.11
C MET A 336 -23.38 -7.69 19.45
N SER A 337 -23.18 -8.87 20.04
CA SER A 337 -23.89 -9.20 21.29
C SER A 337 -23.13 -10.18 22.18
N GLY A 338 -23.46 -10.19 23.47
CA GLY A 338 -22.88 -11.13 24.41
C GLY A 338 -22.50 -10.50 25.74
N THR A 339 -21.55 -11.10 26.45
CA THR A 339 -21.21 -10.71 27.83
C THR A 339 -19.84 -10.08 27.95
N SER A 340 -19.73 -9.07 28.84
CA SER A 340 -18.47 -8.44 29.22
C SER A 340 -18.06 -8.82 30.64
N ALA A 341 -16.79 -9.23 30.80
CA ALA A 341 -16.19 -9.60 32.07
C ALA A 341 -15.57 -8.41 32.84
N THR A 342 -15.71 -7.18 32.34
CA THR A 342 -15.36 -5.97 33.09
C THR A 342 -16.48 -4.94 33.03
N LYS A 343 -16.42 -3.94 33.91
CA LYS A 343 -17.42 -2.87 33.94
C LYS A 343 -17.47 -2.06 32.63
N VAL A 344 -16.36 -1.87 31.93
CA VAL A 344 -16.32 -1.06 30.70
C VAL A 344 -16.39 -1.99 29.49
N ALA A 345 -17.60 -2.23 28.98
CA ALA A 345 -17.77 -3.13 27.83
C ALA A 345 -17.33 -2.49 26.49
N MET A 346 -17.49 -1.17 26.38
CA MET A 346 -17.11 -0.40 25.19
C MET A 346 -16.24 0.78 25.61
N LYS A 347 -15.07 0.92 24.97
CA LYS A 347 -14.12 2.00 25.25
C LYS A 347 -13.66 2.65 23.94
N LEU A 348 -14.19 3.82 23.63
CA LEU A 348 -13.84 4.58 22.43
C LEU A 348 -13.12 5.87 22.82
N GLU A 349 -11.81 5.82 22.89
CA GLU A 349 -10.95 6.96 23.23
C GLU A 349 -10.16 7.40 22.01
N CYS A 350 -10.62 8.51 21.42
CA CYS A 350 -9.93 9.18 20.34
C CYS A 350 -9.17 10.40 20.87
N SER A 351 -8.11 10.76 20.17
CA SER A 351 -7.39 12.01 20.33
C SER A 351 -8.38 13.17 20.20
N GLY A 352 -8.15 14.25 20.96
CA GLY A 352 -9.12 15.32 21.16
C GLY A 352 -9.52 16.07 19.88
N GLU A 353 -10.01 17.30 20.01
CA GLU A 353 -10.55 18.07 18.87
C GLU A 353 -9.60 18.19 17.65
N SER A 354 -8.29 17.96 17.83
CA SER A 354 -7.32 17.99 16.74
C SER A 354 -7.47 16.86 15.72
N VAL A 355 -7.76 15.62 16.14
CA VAL A 355 -7.92 14.45 15.26
C VAL A 355 -8.95 13.46 15.86
N PRO A 356 -10.24 13.84 15.95
CA PRO A 356 -11.27 12.95 16.45
C PRO A 356 -11.51 11.78 15.49
N CYS A 357 -12.04 10.68 16.00
CA CYS A 357 -12.52 9.62 15.12
C CYS A 357 -13.84 10.05 14.45
N SER A 358 -14.06 9.71 13.19
CA SER A 358 -15.18 10.24 12.40
C SER A 358 -15.91 9.21 11.56
N ASN A 359 -17.19 9.46 11.27
CA ASN A 359 -18.04 8.56 10.49
C ASN A 359 -18.15 7.14 11.10
N LEU A 360 -18.20 7.05 12.44
CA LEU A 360 -18.49 5.78 13.09
C LEU A 360 -19.97 5.43 12.95
N LEU A 361 -20.28 4.15 12.78
CA LEU A 361 -21.63 3.63 12.87
C LEU A 361 -21.67 2.54 13.93
N MET A 362 -22.56 2.69 14.91
CA MET A 362 -22.94 1.61 15.81
C MET A 362 -24.37 1.19 15.51
N ARG A 363 -24.60 -0.10 15.29
CA ARG A 363 -25.94 -0.61 15.02
C ARG A 363 -26.17 -1.97 15.66
N ASP A 364 -27.27 -2.12 16.40
CA ASP A 364 -27.66 -3.39 17.02
C ASP A 364 -26.54 -3.99 17.89
N ILE A 365 -26.13 -3.26 18.93
CA ILE A 365 -25.14 -3.66 19.93
C ILE A 365 -25.86 -4.03 21.23
N ASP A 366 -25.71 -5.26 21.69
CA ASP A 366 -26.34 -5.76 22.92
C ASP A 366 -25.35 -6.49 23.83
N LEU A 367 -24.69 -5.72 24.70
CA LEU A 367 -23.71 -6.22 25.66
C LEU A 367 -24.28 -6.22 27.07
N SER A 368 -24.22 -7.37 27.74
CA SER A 368 -24.63 -7.57 29.13
C SER A 368 -23.43 -7.89 30.03
N PRO A 369 -23.57 -7.77 31.36
CA PRO A 369 -22.55 -8.24 32.28
C PRO A 369 -22.39 -9.76 32.22
N ALA A 370 -21.16 -10.26 32.35
CA ALA A 370 -20.89 -11.66 32.63
C ALA A 370 -21.17 -12.00 34.10
N ASP A 371 -21.17 -13.30 34.44
CA ASP A 371 -21.38 -13.77 35.81
C ASP A 371 -20.39 -13.11 36.79
N GLY A 372 -20.92 -12.57 37.89
CA GLY A 372 -20.13 -11.86 38.91
C GLY A 372 -19.85 -10.38 38.61
N ILE A 373 -20.38 -9.82 37.51
CA ILE A 373 -20.32 -8.39 37.20
C ILE A 373 -21.72 -7.78 37.36
N ASP A 374 -21.84 -6.74 38.20
CA ASP A 374 -23.13 -6.12 38.50
C ASP A 374 -23.74 -5.35 37.30
N SER A 375 -22.89 -4.64 36.54
CA SER A 375 -23.32 -3.78 35.45
C SER A 375 -22.17 -3.51 34.47
N VAL A 376 -22.54 -3.16 33.23
CA VAL A 376 -21.60 -2.75 32.17
C VAL A 376 -21.93 -1.36 31.66
N SER A 377 -20.92 -0.61 31.26
CA SER A 377 -20.99 0.77 30.77
C SER A 377 -20.19 0.95 29.48
N SER A 378 -20.47 2.03 28.77
CA SER A 378 -19.67 2.48 27.62
C SER A 378 -18.99 3.82 27.90
N LEU A 379 -17.73 3.96 27.47
CA LEU A 379 -16.94 5.18 27.53
C LEU A 379 -16.69 5.67 26.10
N CYS A 380 -16.93 6.95 25.87
CA CYS A 380 -16.79 7.57 24.56
C CYS A 380 -16.18 8.97 24.68
N SER A 381 -15.15 9.26 23.90
CA SER A 381 -14.43 10.54 23.91
C SER A 381 -13.92 10.88 22.51
N PHE A 382 -14.32 12.05 22.00
CA PHE A 382 -13.92 12.59 20.69
C PHE A 382 -14.23 11.67 19.50
N VAL A 383 -15.40 11.06 19.55
CA VAL A 383 -15.94 10.19 18.50
C VAL A 383 -17.12 10.89 17.84
N HIS A 384 -17.11 10.94 16.51
CA HIS A 384 -18.21 11.45 15.71
C HIS A 384 -18.81 10.34 14.85
N GLY A 385 -20.11 10.11 14.98
CA GLY A 385 -20.78 9.02 14.30
C GLY A 385 -22.29 9.00 14.55
N SER A 386 -22.93 7.91 14.15
CA SER A 386 -24.34 7.64 14.40
C SER A 386 -24.54 6.30 15.09
N ALA A 387 -25.62 6.22 15.86
CA ALA A 387 -26.08 5.02 16.54
C ALA A 387 -27.50 4.69 16.04
N GLN A 388 -27.76 3.43 15.71
CA GLN A 388 -29.03 2.96 15.15
C GLN A 388 -29.46 1.64 15.82
N GLY A 389 -30.75 1.42 16.00
CA GLY A 389 -31.24 0.20 16.64
C GLY A 389 -30.88 0.10 18.13
N LEU A 390 -30.82 -1.13 18.65
CA LEU A 390 -30.51 -1.38 20.06
C LEU A 390 -29.03 -1.06 20.34
N ILE A 391 -28.75 -0.27 21.39
CA ILE A 391 -27.38 0.02 21.85
C ILE A 391 -27.33 -0.14 23.37
N ARG A 392 -26.71 -1.22 23.83
CA ARG A 392 -26.51 -1.54 25.24
C ARG A 392 -25.06 -1.97 25.49
N PRO A 393 -24.37 -1.41 26.49
CA PRO A 393 -24.80 -0.34 27.41
C PRO A 393 -24.82 1.06 26.77
N SER A 394 -25.76 1.90 27.21
CA SER A 394 -25.84 3.32 26.80
C SER A 394 -24.67 4.14 27.36
N SER A 395 -24.28 5.21 26.66
CA SER A 395 -23.13 6.05 27.03
C SER A 395 -23.37 6.85 28.31
N SER A 396 -22.41 6.81 29.23
CA SER A 396 -22.44 7.55 30.49
C SER A 396 -21.84 8.95 30.43
N THR A 397 -21.22 9.37 29.32
CA THR A 397 -20.59 10.70 29.18
C THR A 397 -21.36 11.56 28.17
N GLY A 398 -21.95 12.66 28.66
CA GLY A 398 -22.73 13.59 27.86
C GLY A 398 -21.87 14.48 26.95
N ILE A 399 -21.62 14.04 25.71
CA ILE A 399 -21.38 14.90 24.54
C ILE A 399 -22.05 14.23 23.33
N ALA A 400 -23.18 14.82 22.92
CA ALA A 400 -23.96 14.63 21.68
C ALA A 400 -24.12 13.19 21.11
N TYR A 401 -24.95 12.37 21.76
CA TYR A 401 -25.85 11.49 21.01
C TYR A 401 -26.98 12.36 20.44
N VAL A 402 -27.07 12.51 19.13
CA VAL A 402 -28.32 12.98 18.51
C VAL A 402 -29.23 11.76 18.40
N SER A 403 -30.12 11.56 19.40
CA SER A 403 -31.26 10.65 19.27
C SER A 403 -32.54 11.46 18.99
N THR A 404 -33.11 11.16 17.83
CA THR A 404 -34.54 11.11 17.44
C THR A 404 -35.48 12.24 17.86
N ASP A 405 -36.06 12.93 16.87
CA ASP A 405 -37.52 12.93 16.75
C ASP A 405 -38.02 13.22 15.33
N SER A 406 -39.05 12.46 14.96
CA SER A 406 -39.87 12.56 13.75
C SER A 406 -40.63 13.90 13.69
N ASN A 407 -40.87 14.38 12.46
CA ASN A 407 -41.68 15.55 12.08
C ASN A 407 -41.01 16.92 12.21
N GLN A 408 -40.20 17.28 11.21
CA GLN A 408 -40.36 18.53 10.44
C GLN A 408 -39.50 18.43 9.17
N ILE A 409 -40.07 17.81 8.13
CA ILE A 409 -39.55 17.97 6.76
C ILE A 409 -40.09 19.30 6.25
N GLN A 410 -39.26 20.33 6.29
CA GLN A 410 -39.26 21.38 5.26
C GLN A 410 -37.98 22.23 5.37
N GLY A 411 -37.13 22.13 4.34
CA GLY A 411 -36.13 23.14 4.02
C GLY A 411 -34.72 22.94 4.58
N LEU A 412 -34.01 21.86 4.17
CA LEU A 412 -32.55 21.83 4.23
C LEU A 412 -32.00 21.55 2.84
N LYS A 413 -31.31 22.55 2.26
CA LYS A 413 -30.57 22.43 1.01
C LYS A 413 -29.42 21.41 1.17
N PRO A 414 -29.05 20.67 0.10
CA PRO A 414 -27.93 19.73 0.14
C PRO A 414 -26.60 20.44 0.45
N LEU A 415 -25.78 19.84 1.33
CA LEU A 415 -24.45 20.31 1.71
C LEU A 415 -23.47 20.24 0.53
N GLU A 416 -22.80 21.35 0.27
CA GLU A 416 -22.05 21.63 -0.96
C GLU A 416 -20.65 20.97 -1.03
N GLU A 417 -20.55 19.79 -1.65
CA GLU A 417 -19.33 19.32 -2.36
C GLU A 417 -18.92 20.13 -3.64
N PRO A 418 -19.76 20.97 -4.29
CA PRO A 418 -19.35 21.73 -5.48
C PRO A 418 -18.14 22.66 -5.32
N ALA A 419 -17.83 23.19 -4.14
CA ALA A 419 -16.80 24.22 -4.00
C ALA A 419 -15.38 23.70 -4.28
N LEU A 420 -14.98 22.57 -3.68
CA LEU A 420 -13.66 21.97 -3.88
C LEU A 420 -13.46 21.44 -5.30
N VAL A 421 -14.52 20.90 -5.90
CA VAL A 421 -14.50 20.44 -7.30
C VAL A 421 -14.32 21.62 -8.25
N LYS A 422 -15.07 22.71 -8.05
CA LYS A 422 -14.95 23.93 -8.86
C LYS A 422 -13.55 24.55 -8.73
N LEU A 423 -13.00 24.64 -7.52
CA LEU A 423 -11.63 25.13 -7.28
C LEU A 423 -10.57 24.31 -8.01
N LYS A 424 -10.70 22.98 -7.98
CA LYS A 424 -9.75 22.07 -8.65
C LYS A 424 -9.82 22.16 -10.18
N SER A 425 -10.99 22.42 -10.75
CA SER A 425 -11.19 22.51 -12.20
C SER A 425 -10.92 23.90 -12.80
N GLU A 426 -11.02 24.97 -12.01
CA GLU A 426 -10.99 26.35 -12.50
C GLU A 426 -9.56 26.79 -12.83
N ARG A 427 -9.23 26.98 -14.11
CA ARG A 427 -7.86 27.29 -14.58
C ARG A 427 -7.52 28.78 -14.58
N ASP A 428 -8.51 29.66 -14.56
CA ASP A 428 -8.32 31.11 -14.58
C ASP A 428 -7.95 31.64 -13.17
N PRO A 429 -6.80 32.32 -12.99
CA PRO A 429 -6.32 32.77 -11.68
C PRO A 429 -7.28 33.74 -10.96
N GLU A 430 -7.98 34.60 -11.70
CA GLU A 430 -8.87 35.61 -11.11
C GLU A 430 -10.21 35.01 -10.69
N LYS A 431 -10.77 34.12 -11.50
CA LYS A 431 -11.94 33.33 -11.13
C LYS A 431 -11.62 32.38 -9.98
N LEU A 432 -10.44 31.75 -9.99
CA LEU A 432 -9.97 30.90 -8.90
C LEU A 432 -9.94 31.68 -7.58
N PHE A 433 -9.35 32.88 -7.58
CA PHE A 433 -9.32 33.75 -6.41
C PHE A 433 -10.72 34.17 -5.94
N LYS A 434 -11.58 34.65 -6.86
CA LYS A 434 -12.96 35.06 -6.53
C LYS A 434 -13.78 33.89 -5.98
N LEU A 435 -13.63 32.70 -6.56
CA LEU A 435 -14.29 31.48 -6.12
C LEU A 435 -13.81 31.07 -4.73
N PHE A 436 -12.51 31.21 -4.47
CA PHE A 436 -11.94 30.94 -3.16
C PHE A 436 -12.49 31.91 -2.10
N LYS A 437 -12.50 33.21 -2.40
CA LYS A 437 -13.02 34.26 -1.50
C LYS A 437 -14.53 34.11 -1.25
N ALA A 438 -15.30 33.72 -2.27
CA ALA A 438 -16.72 33.42 -2.14
C ALA A 438 -17.00 32.21 -1.23
N ASN A 439 -16.01 31.35 -1.00
CA ASN A 439 -16.07 30.20 -0.10
C ASN A 439 -15.28 30.39 1.20
N ALA A 440 -14.96 31.64 1.56
CA ALA A 440 -14.18 31.97 2.76
C ALA A 440 -14.89 31.67 4.09
N THR A 441 -16.17 31.29 4.08
CA THR A 441 -16.94 30.79 5.23
C THR A 441 -17.22 29.28 5.14
N ASN A 442 -16.87 28.63 4.03
CA ASN A 442 -17.08 27.20 3.82
C ASN A 442 -15.97 26.40 4.53
N ARG A 443 -16.34 25.71 5.61
CA ARG A 443 -15.42 24.93 6.45
C ARG A 443 -14.62 23.89 5.66
N LEU A 444 -15.21 23.24 4.66
CA LEU A 444 -14.55 22.23 3.82
C LEU A 444 -13.45 22.83 2.93
N VAL A 445 -13.59 24.09 2.52
CA VAL A 445 -12.57 24.80 1.74
C VAL A 445 -11.49 25.37 2.66
N ILE A 446 -11.87 25.99 3.78
CA ILE A 446 -10.95 26.65 4.73
C ILE A 446 -10.02 25.65 5.46
N GLU A 447 -10.53 24.47 5.79
CA GLU A 447 -9.76 23.43 6.52
C GLU A 447 -8.94 22.53 5.60
N ASN A 448 -9.21 22.53 4.29
CA ASN A 448 -8.50 21.70 3.32
C ASN A 448 -7.14 22.29 2.94
N ARG A 449 -6.08 21.78 3.56
CA ARG A 449 -4.68 22.18 3.31
C ARG A 449 -4.30 22.10 1.83
N PHE A 450 -4.74 21.07 1.09
CA PHE A 450 -4.38 20.89 -0.31
C PHE A 450 -5.04 21.92 -1.21
N ALA A 451 -6.26 22.34 -0.90
CA ALA A 451 -6.93 23.41 -1.63
C ALA A 451 -6.16 24.74 -1.53
N PHE A 452 -5.62 25.07 -0.34
CA PHE A 452 -4.76 26.24 -0.15
C PHE A 452 -3.42 26.10 -0.86
N GLU A 453 -2.73 24.98 -0.71
CA GLU A 453 -1.43 24.77 -1.35
C GLU A 453 -1.55 24.81 -2.88
N ASP A 454 -2.57 24.18 -3.47
CA ASP A 454 -2.87 24.23 -4.90
C ASP A 454 -3.20 25.66 -5.35
N THR A 455 -4.10 26.34 -4.64
CA THR A 455 -4.53 27.71 -5.00
C THR A 455 -3.37 28.69 -4.93
N VAL A 456 -2.61 28.71 -3.84
CA VAL A 456 -1.45 29.60 -3.67
C VAL A 456 -0.36 29.29 -4.71
N SER A 457 -0.08 28.01 -4.99
CA SER A 457 0.90 27.63 -6.01
C SER A 457 0.51 28.12 -7.41
N ARG A 458 -0.78 28.07 -7.74
CA ARG A 458 -1.29 28.45 -9.06
C ARG A 458 -1.39 29.96 -9.23
N LEU A 459 -1.77 30.68 -8.16
CA LEU A 459 -1.71 32.15 -8.14
C LEU A 459 -0.26 32.65 -8.22
N ALA A 460 0.68 31.98 -7.55
CA ALA A 460 2.10 32.33 -7.60
C ALA A 460 2.68 32.08 -9.00
N GLY A 461 2.36 30.93 -9.62
CA GLY A 461 2.72 30.64 -11.01
C GLY A 461 2.13 31.63 -12.02
N ALA A 462 1.00 32.26 -11.69
CA ALA A 462 0.37 33.32 -12.48
C ALA A 462 0.86 34.74 -12.12
N GLY A 463 1.80 34.89 -11.18
CA GLY A 463 2.33 36.18 -10.74
C GLY A 463 1.37 37.06 -9.93
N ARG A 464 0.25 36.51 -9.43
CA ARG A 464 -0.78 37.24 -8.68
C ARG A 464 -0.51 37.24 -7.18
N LEU A 465 0.58 37.91 -6.77
CA LEU A 465 0.98 38.00 -5.36
C LEU A 465 -0.01 38.83 -4.52
N ASP A 466 -0.68 39.80 -5.14
CA ASP A 466 -1.77 40.61 -4.56
C ASP A 466 -2.92 39.75 -4.04
N PHE A 467 -3.33 38.75 -4.83
CA PHE A 467 -4.39 37.81 -4.46
C PHE A 467 -3.97 36.84 -3.36
N ILE A 468 -2.70 36.43 -3.35
CA ILE A 468 -2.15 35.58 -2.28
C ILE A 468 -2.12 36.37 -0.96
N GLU A 469 -1.74 37.64 -1.00
CA GLU A 469 -1.74 38.52 0.18
C GLU A 469 -3.13 38.67 0.76
N ASP A 470 -4.14 39.08 -0.04
CA ASP A 470 -5.53 39.24 0.42
C ASP A 470 -6.07 37.93 1.03
N LEU A 471 -5.85 36.81 0.35
CA LEU A 471 -6.32 35.50 0.80
C LEU A 471 -5.69 35.06 2.13
N LEU A 472 -4.37 35.24 2.27
CA LEU A 472 -3.64 34.83 3.47
C LEU A 472 -3.78 35.83 4.64
N GLU A 473 -3.91 37.13 4.39
CA GLU A 473 -4.24 38.10 5.44
C GLU A 473 -5.64 37.85 5.99
N HIS A 474 -6.63 37.58 5.12
CA HIS A 474 -7.96 37.21 5.56
C HIS A 474 -7.93 35.96 6.46
N GLN A 475 -7.12 34.95 6.11
CA GLN A 475 -6.96 33.74 6.93
C GLN A 475 -6.47 34.02 8.35
N LYS A 476 -5.54 34.97 8.52
CA LYS A 476 -4.98 35.31 9.83
C LYS A 476 -6.05 35.89 10.77
N THR A 477 -7.09 36.53 10.22
CA THR A 477 -8.19 37.10 11.00
C THR A 477 -9.22 36.07 11.48
N LEU A 478 -9.22 34.85 10.91
CA LEU A 478 -10.14 33.79 11.30
C LEU A 478 -9.81 33.25 12.71
N PRO A 479 -10.78 32.68 13.46
CA PRO A 479 -10.54 32.12 14.79
C PRO A 479 -9.40 31.09 14.86
N GLN A 480 -9.17 30.37 13.76
CA GLN A 480 -8.10 29.39 13.58
C GLN A 480 -6.70 30.03 13.56
N GLY A 481 -6.57 31.32 13.26
CA GLY A 481 -5.34 32.12 13.28
C GLY A 481 -4.68 32.22 14.66
N ARG A 482 -5.42 31.90 15.74
CA ARG A 482 -4.86 31.77 17.10
C ARG A 482 -4.03 30.50 17.29
N ARG A 483 -4.16 29.50 16.38
CA ARG A 483 -3.45 28.23 16.45
C ARG A 483 -2.12 28.33 15.71
N GLU A 484 -1.04 28.06 16.43
CA GLU A 484 0.32 28.12 15.88
C GLU A 484 0.53 27.24 14.64
N GLY A 485 -0.05 26.04 14.59
CA GLY A 485 0.06 25.18 13.39
C GLY A 485 -0.59 25.78 12.14
N PHE A 486 -1.62 26.60 12.32
CA PHE A 486 -2.29 27.32 11.24
C PHE A 486 -1.43 28.50 10.76
N ILE A 487 -0.81 29.22 11.68
CA ILE A 487 0.13 30.30 11.35
C ILE A 487 1.41 29.75 10.67
N VAL A 488 1.96 28.63 11.15
CA VAL A 488 3.08 27.91 10.51
C VAL A 488 2.75 27.57 9.05
N ARG A 489 1.51 27.11 8.78
CA ARG A 489 1.06 26.84 7.41
C ARG A 489 1.08 28.11 6.56
N ILE A 490 0.59 29.23 7.08
CA ILE A 490 0.57 30.53 6.38
C ILE A 490 2.00 31.01 6.09
N ILE A 491 2.91 30.94 7.07
CA ILE A 491 4.34 31.26 6.89
C ILE A 491 4.92 30.45 5.72
N MET A 492 4.70 29.13 5.70
CA MET A 492 5.19 28.25 4.63
C MET A 492 4.52 28.52 3.27
N LEU A 493 3.25 28.93 3.23
CA LEU A 493 2.54 29.28 2.00
C LEU A 493 3.10 30.57 1.38
N TYR A 494 3.32 31.62 2.18
CA TYR A 494 4.02 32.82 1.72
C TYR A 494 5.42 32.48 1.20
N GLY A 495 6.16 31.61 1.91
CA GLY A 495 7.47 31.16 1.47
C GLY A 495 7.46 30.46 0.12
N LYS A 496 6.54 29.51 -0.10
CA LYS A 496 6.36 28.82 -1.39
C LYS A 496 5.98 29.77 -2.52
N ALA A 497 5.25 30.84 -2.22
CA ALA A 497 4.91 31.90 -3.17
C ALA A 497 6.06 32.90 -3.41
N GLY A 498 7.19 32.78 -2.71
CA GLY A 498 8.33 33.69 -2.81
C GLY A 498 8.15 35.02 -2.06
N MET A 499 7.15 35.12 -1.19
CA MET A 499 6.78 36.30 -0.40
C MET A 499 7.45 36.27 0.98
N THR A 500 8.79 36.28 1.00
CA THR A 500 9.60 36.10 2.22
C THR A 500 9.31 37.14 3.29
N LYS A 501 9.11 38.41 2.90
CA LYS A 501 8.81 39.50 3.84
C LYS A 501 7.51 39.22 4.61
N GLN A 502 6.43 38.91 3.91
CA GLN A 502 5.13 38.59 4.52
C GLN A 502 5.21 37.34 5.41
N ALA A 503 6.03 36.35 5.05
CA ALA A 503 6.26 35.18 5.89
C ALA A 503 6.92 35.57 7.22
N LEU A 504 7.96 36.42 7.20
CA LEU A 504 8.65 36.92 8.39
C LEU A 504 7.76 37.85 9.21
N ASP A 505 7.04 38.77 8.58
CA ASP A 505 6.09 39.66 9.26
C ASP A 505 5.02 38.85 9.97
N THR A 506 4.53 37.77 9.36
CA THR A 506 3.60 36.83 10.01
C THR A 506 4.21 36.18 11.25
N PHE A 507 5.49 35.82 11.21
CA PHE A 507 6.21 35.33 12.39
C PHE A 507 6.39 36.44 13.44
N TYR A 508 6.84 37.63 13.07
CA TYR A 508 7.08 38.76 13.98
C TYR A 508 5.81 39.39 14.57
N ASN A 509 4.64 39.10 14.01
CA ASN A 509 3.33 39.61 14.47
C ASN A 509 2.41 38.54 15.10
N MET A 510 2.87 37.31 15.31
CA MET A 510 2.09 36.23 15.97
C MET A 510 1.38 36.62 17.28
N ASP A 511 1.97 37.49 18.10
CA ASP A 511 1.36 38.02 19.32
C ASP A 511 0.10 38.86 19.04
N LEU A 512 0.08 39.62 17.94
CA LEU A 512 -1.09 40.37 17.50
C LEU A 512 -2.26 39.45 17.10
N TYR A 513 -1.95 38.21 16.71
CA TYR A 513 -2.95 37.17 16.41
C TYR A 513 -3.35 36.36 17.64
N GLY A 514 -2.85 36.69 18.84
CA GLY A 514 -3.07 35.92 20.07
C GLY A 514 -2.40 34.54 20.04
N CYS A 515 -1.31 34.39 19.28
CA CYS A 515 -0.64 33.12 19.06
C CYS A 515 0.80 33.16 19.61
N LYS A 516 1.11 32.27 20.57
CA LYS A 516 2.48 32.18 21.12
C LYS A 516 3.43 31.53 20.10
N ARG A 517 4.62 32.11 19.95
CA ARG A 517 5.72 31.55 19.16
C ARG A 517 6.36 30.36 19.87
N SER A 518 6.87 29.41 19.11
CA SER A 518 7.76 28.36 19.59
C SER A 518 8.80 28.00 18.54
N VAL A 519 9.65 27.02 18.84
CA VAL A 519 10.62 26.45 17.90
C VAL A 519 9.95 25.97 16.58
N LYS A 520 8.65 25.64 16.60
CA LYS A 520 7.90 25.24 15.38
C LYS A 520 7.70 26.40 14.41
N SER A 521 7.21 27.54 14.90
CA SER A 521 7.02 28.73 14.05
C SER A 521 8.36 29.37 13.67
N PHE A 522 9.35 29.29 14.55
CA PHE A 522 10.72 29.66 14.26
C PHE A 522 11.33 28.82 13.12
N ASN A 523 11.27 27.48 13.22
CA ASN A 523 11.79 26.58 12.18
C ASN A 523 11.06 26.76 10.84
N ALA A 524 9.77 27.10 10.85
CA ALA A 524 9.03 27.42 9.64
C ALA A 524 9.55 28.72 8.98
N ALA A 525 9.72 29.79 9.76
CA ALA A 525 10.27 31.05 9.25
C ALA A 525 11.71 30.89 8.74
N LEU A 526 12.56 30.15 9.48
CA LEU A 526 13.92 29.82 9.08
C LEU A 526 13.95 28.96 7.79
N GLN A 527 13.03 28.01 7.65
CA GLN A 527 12.88 27.23 6.42
C GLN A 527 12.46 28.11 5.23
N VAL A 528 11.63 29.14 5.44
CA VAL A 528 11.28 30.08 4.37
C VAL A 528 12.48 30.93 3.96
N LEU A 529 13.28 31.40 4.92
CA LEU A 529 14.55 32.09 4.62
C LEU A 529 15.48 31.23 3.78
N SER A 530 15.45 29.90 3.93
CA SER A 530 16.26 28.99 3.11
C SER A 530 15.85 28.90 1.63
N PHE A 531 14.63 29.32 1.24
CA PHE A 531 14.17 29.24 -0.15
C PHE A 531 14.82 30.29 -1.06
N LYS A 532 15.14 31.46 -0.49
CA LYS A 532 15.96 32.51 -1.12
C LYS A 532 17.03 32.92 -0.11
N PRO A 533 18.09 32.11 0.01
CA PRO A 533 18.97 32.19 1.15
C PRO A 533 19.81 33.47 1.11
N ASP A 534 19.54 34.36 2.07
CA ASP A 534 20.35 35.54 2.38
C ASP A 534 21.13 35.24 3.66
N LEU A 535 22.46 35.22 3.56
CA LEU A 535 23.34 34.84 4.67
C LEU A 535 23.12 35.73 5.90
N HIS A 536 23.02 37.04 5.68
CA HIS A 536 22.93 38.01 6.76
C HIS A 536 21.62 37.82 7.50
N THR A 537 20.52 37.74 6.75
CA THR A 537 19.17 37.56 7.27
C THR A 537 19.03 36.22 8.02
N ILE A 538 19.60 35.13 7.51
CA ILE A 538 19.55 33.82 8.19
C ILE A 538 20.33 33.85 9.51
N ARG A 539 21.51 34.47 9.54
CA ARG A 539 22.33 34.56 10.77
C ARG A 539 21.69 35.46 11.81
N GLU A 540 21.24 36.64 11.39
CA GLU A 540 20.53 37.58 12.26
C GLU A 540 19.28 36.92 12.84
N PHE A 541 18.47 36.25 12.01
CA PHE A 541 17.30 35.53 12.48
C PHE A 541 17.63 34.40 13.45
N LEU A 542 18.71 33.64 13.19
CA LEU A 542 19.15 32.53 14.04
C LEU A 542 19.64 32.99 15.42
N HIS A 543 20.19 34.20 15.53
CA HIS A 543 20.75 34.72 16.78
C HIS A 543 19.74 35.60 17.54
N ASP A 544 19.07 36.52 16.84
CA ASP A 544 18.30 37.58 17.49
C ASP A 544 16.88 37.14 17.84
N ALA A 545 16.23 36.36 16.98
CA ALA A 545 14.85 35.94 17.23
C ALA A 545 14.72 35.00 18.45
N PRO A 546 15.63 34.02 18.69
CA PRO A 546 15.57 33.20 19.89
C PRO A 546 15.68 34.00 21.19
N ALA A 547 16.64 34.94 21.26
CA ALA A 547 16.85 35.78 22.43
C ALA A 547 15.70 36.77 22.65
N LYS A 548 15.19 37.38 21.58
CA LYS A 548 14.12 38.38 21.65
C LYS A 548 12.77 37.80 22.06
N TYR A 549 12.48 36.56 21.65
CA TYR A 549 11.18 35.94 21.83
C TYR A 549 11.17 34.74 22.78
N ASP A 550 12.29 34.49 23.49
CA ASP A 550 12.45 33.39 24.46
C ASP A 550 12.12 32.03 23.82
N ILE A 551 12.81 31.71 22.72
CA ILE A 551 12.60 30.46 21.96
C ILE A 551 13.81 29.54 22.12
N ASP A 552 13.57 28.36 22.70
CA ASP A 552 14.55 27.28 22.76
C ASP A 552 14.72 26.62 21.39
N ILE A 553 15.80 26.98 20.68
CA ILE A 553 16.13 26.37 19.38
C ILE A 553 16.67 24.94 19.55
N ASP A 554 16.36 24.07 18.59
CA ASP A 554 16.69 22.65 18.63
C ASP A 554 17.69 22.24 17.54
N ALA A 555 18.04 20.95 17.48
CA ALA A 555 18.93 20.43 16.44
C ALA A 555 18.37 20.62 15.02
N VAL A 556 17.04 20.68 14.87
CA VAL A 556 16.39 20.92 13.57
C VAL A 556 16.63 22.36 13.12
N SER A 557 16.55 23.35 14.03
CA SER A 557 16.89 24.75 13.76
C SER A 557 18.28 24.89 13.15
N PHE A 558 19.29 24.33 13.82
CA PHE A 558 20.68 24.36 13.34
C PHE A 558 20.85 23.61 12.03
N ASN A 559 20.23 22.43 11.88
CA ASN A 559 20.32 21.66 10.64
C ASN A 559 19.70 22.38 9.43
N ILE A 560 18.63 23.16 9.60
CA ILE A 560 18.07 24.02 8.54
C ILE A 560 19.11 25.07 8.13
N ALA A 561 19.65 25.83 9.09
CA ALA A 561 20.64 26.88 8.80
C ALA A 561 21.93 26.33 8.18
N ILE A 562 22.46 25.22 8.71
CA ILE A 562 23.65 24.53 8.20
C ILE A 562 23.42 24.09 6.75
N LYS A 563 22.26 23.51 6.45
CA LYS A 563 21.91 23.11 5.08
C LYS A 563 21.84 24.33 4.15
N SER A 564 21.23 25.43 4.58
CA SER A 564 21.17 26.67 3.80
C SER A 564 22.56 27.26 3.52
N PHE A 565 23.44 27.32 4.52
CA PHE A 565 24.83 27.77 4.32
C PHE A 565 25.61 26.84 3.39
N CYS A 566 25.38 25.53 3.48
CA CYS A 566 25.96 24.55 2.56
C CYS A 566 25.50 24.76 1.11
N GLU A 567 24.21 25.05 0.90
CA GLU A 567 23.63 25.29 -0.43
C GLU A 567 24.12 26.60 -1.05
N LEU A 568 24.39 27.62 -0.23
CA LEU A 568 25.04 28.87 -0.63
C LEU A 568 26.56 28.74 -0.87
N GLY A 569 27.16 27.59 -0.59
CA GLY A 569 28.62 27.40 -0.68
C GLY A 569 29.43 28.06 0.45
N ILE A 570 28.77 28.55 1.50
CA ILE A 570 29.38 29.26 2.63
C ILE A 570 29.77 28.26 3.71
N LEU A 571 30.72 27.40 3.36
CA LEU A 571 31.07 26.21 4.14
C LEU A 571 31.66 26.52 5.52
N ASP A 572 32.42 27.59 5.65
CA ASP A 572 32.97 27.98 6.96
C ASP A 572 31.86 28.47 7.88
N GLY A 573 30.85 29.16 7.34
CA GLY A 573 29.62 29.52 8.08
C GLY A 573 28.81 28.31 8.52
N ALA A 574 28.68 27.31 7.65
CA ALA A 574 28.02 26.04 7.98
C ALA A 574 28.75 25.29 9.11
N TYR A 575 30.08 25.25 9.05
CA TYR A 575 30.90 24.65 10.12
C TYR A 575 30.78 25.43 11.44
N MET A 576 30.80 26.76 11.39
CA MET A 576 30.63 27.59 12.59
C MET A 576 29.25 27.39 13.23
N ALA A 577 28.18 27.25 12.45
CA ALA A 577 26.86 26.94 12.98
C ALA A 577 26.81 25.57 13.68
N MET A 578 27.54 24.56 13.19
CA MET A 578 27.70 23.28 13.91
C MET A 578 28.46 23.46 15.24
N ARG A 579 29.48 24.33 15.28
CA ARG A 579 30.23 24.62 16.51
C ARG A 579 29.38 25.38 17.53
N GLU A 580 28.52 26.26 17.05
CA GLU A 580 27.55 26.98 17.88
C GLU A 580 26.49 26.03 18.45
N MET A 581 25.98 25.11 17.62
CA MET A 581 25.11 24.01 18.08
C MET A 581 25.74 23.24 19.25
N GLU A 582 27.03 22.87 19.15
CA GLU A 582 27.76 22.21 20.24
C GLU A 582 27.87 23.09 21.50
N LYS A 583 28.13 24.39 21.34
CA LYS A 583 28.24 25.34 22.47
C LYS A 583 26.92 25.50 23.21
N SER A 584 25.80 25.42 22.49
CA SER A 584 24.45 25.47 23.06
C SER A 584 24.02 24.15 23.71
N GLY A 585 24.92 23.17 23.86
CA GLY A 585 24.65 21.88 24.49
C GLY A 585 23.94 20.87 23.60
N LEU A 586 23.72 21.19 22.32
CA LEU A 586 23.11 20.30 21.34
C LEU A 586 24.21 19.47 20.65
N LYS A 587 23.96 18.16 20.49
CA LYS A 587 24.93 17.25 19.85
C LYS A 587 24.68 17.17 18.35
N PRO A 588 25.67 17.49 17.48
CA PRO A 588 25.58 17.24 16.05
C PRO A 588 25.23 15.78 15.77
N ASP A 589 24.21 15.56 14.93
CA ASP A 589 23.71 14.22 14.61
C ASP A 589 24.18 13.76 13.23
N VAL A 590 23.71 12.59 12.81
CA VAL A 590 24.07 12.01 11.49
C VAL A 590 23.64 12.93 10.33
N VAL A 591 22.57 13.70 10.49
CA VAL A 591 22.08 14.65 9.49
C VAL A 591 23.04 15.84 9.40
N THR A 592 23.47 16.39 10.54
CA THR A 592 24.44 17.49 10.60
C THR A 592 25.74 17.14 9.89
N TYR A 593 26.36 16.01 10.29
CA TYR A 593 27.64 15.58 9.70
C TYR A 593 27.51 15.22 8.23
N THR A 594 26.48 14.46 7.85
CA THR A 594 26.29 14.05 6.44
C THR A 594 26.06 15.25 5.52
N THR A 595 25.33 16.26 5.99
CA THR A 595 25.08 17.51 5.25
C THR A 595 26.38 18.27 5.00
N LEU A 596 27.19 18.49 6.03
CA LEU A 596 28.49 19.15 5.91
C LEU A 596 29.45 18.35 5.03
N ILE A 597 29.61 17.04 5.28
CA ILE A 597 30.48 16.17 4.48
C ILE A 597 30.11 16.26 2.99
N SER A 598 28.82 16.16 2.66
CA SER A 598 28.32 16.30 1.30
C SER A 598 28.68 17.66 0.68
N ALA A 599 28.49 18.74 1.42
CA ALA A 599 28.78 20.10 0.94
C ALA A 599 30.29 20.33 0.72
N PHE A 600 31.13 19.92 1.66
CA PHE A 600 32.59 20.02 1.54
C PHE A 600 33.13 19.16 0.39
N TYR A 601 32.55 17.97 0.15
CA TYR A 601 32.89 17.16 -1.01
C TYR A 601 32.46 17.80 -2.34
N LYS A 602 31.26 18.39 -2.41
CA LYS A 602 30.77 19.09 -3.62
C LYS A 602 31.64 20.28 -4.02
N HIS A 603 32.20 21.00 -3.04
CA HIS A 603 33.09 22.15 -3.26
C HIS A 603 34.57 21.78 -3.22
N GLU A 604 34.91 20.51 -3.44
CA GLU A 604 36.29 20.05 -3.58
C GLU A 604 37.19 20.19 -2.34
N ARG A 605 36.65 20.55 -1.18
CA ARG A 605 37.37 20.66 0.10
C ARG A 605 37.42 19.31 0.84
N CYS A 606 37.98 18.30 0.17
CA CYS A 606 37.92 16.90 0.62
C CYS A 606 38.69 16.59 1.91
N VAL A 607 39.76 17.34 2.22
CA VAL A 607 40.51 17.19 3.48
C VAL A 607 39.60 17.47 4.68
N ILE A 608 38.80 18.53 4.60
CA ILE A 608 37.85 18.89 5.65
C ILE A 608 36.68 17.91 5.68
N GLY A 609 36.14 17.51 4.53
CA GLY A 609 35.10 16.48 4.46
C GLY A 609 35.52 15.14 5.11
N ASN A 610 36.76 14.71 4.89
CA ASN A 610 37.33 13.53 5.56
C ASN A 610 37.57 13.76 7.06
N GLY A 611 38.03 14.97 7.44
CA GLY A 611 38.14 15.36 8.84
C GLY A 611 36.80 15.32 9.57
N LEU A 612 35.72 15.77 8.92
CA LEU A 612 34.35 15.71 9.46
C LEU A 612 33.85 14.27 9.60
N TRP A 613 34.16 13.38 8.65
CA TRP A 613 33.89 11.95 8.80
C TRP A 613 34.58 11.36 10.02
N ASN A 614 35.87 11.65 10.20
CA ASN A 614 36.64 11.15 11.35
C ASN A 614 36.11 11.74 12.66
N LEU A 615 35.75 13.02 12.67
CA LEU A 615 35.16 13.70 13.82
C LEU A 615 33.81 13.07 14.20
N MET A 616 32.96 12.79 13.22
CA MET A 616 31.67 12.10 13.41
C MET A 616 31.87 10.78 14.16
N VAL A 617 32.79 9.93 13.67
CA VAL A 617 33.10 8.63 14.30
C VAL A 617 33.70 8.81 15.70
N LEU A 618 34.66 9.74 15.87
CA LEU A 618 35.30 10.04 17.15
C LEU A 618 34.29 10.50 18.21
N LYS A 619 33.26 11.23 17.80
CA LYS A 619 32.18 11.71 18.67
C LYS A 619 31.10 10.65 18.94
N GLY A 620 31.29 9.41 18.46
CA GLY A 620 30.36 8.31 18.64
C GLY A 620 29.12 8.37 17.74
N CYS A 621 29.10 9.26 16.74
CA CYS A 621 28.04 9.32 15.74
C CYS A 621 28.35 8.31 14.62
N ARG A 622 27.52 7.29 14.43
CA ARG A 622 27.78 6.21 13.46
C ARG A 622 27.35 6.62 12.04
N PRO A 623 28.23 6.51 11.01
CA PRO A 623 27.85 6.72 9.61
C PRO A 623 26.75 5.75 9.18
N ASN A 624 25.73 6.24 8.47
CA ASN A 624 24.65 5.43 7.92
C ASN A 624 24.80 5.27 6.39
N LEU A 625 23.86 4.54 5.77
CA LEU A 625 23.83 4.32 4.32
C LEU A 625 23.98 5.61 3.50
N THR A 626 23.30 6.69 3.91
CA THR A 626 23.39 7.99 3.22
C THR A 626 24.79 8.59 3.33
N THR A 627 25.43 8.53 4.51
CA THR A 627 26.79 9.02 4.71
C THR A 627 27.79 8.27 3.81
N PHE A 628 27.69 6.94 3.72
CA PHE A 628 28.50 6.12 2.81
C PHE A 628 28.26 6.48 1.34
N ASN A 629 27.00 6.60 0.92
CA ASN A 629 26.65 6.97 -0.46
C ASN A 629 27.20 8.35 -0.85
N VAL A 630 27.21 9.32 0.07
CA VAL A 630 27.85 10.64 -0.16
C VAL A 630 29.35 10.49 -0.46
N ARG A 631 30.07 9.69 0.34
CA ARG A 631 31.51 9.49 0.17
C ARG A 631 31.85 8.67 -1.09
N ILE A 632 31.06 7.63 -1.37
CA ILE A 632 31.18 6.82 -2.60
C ILE A 632 30.95 7.70 -3.83
N GLN A 633 29.88 8.51 -3.85
CA GLN A 633 29.61 9.42 -4.96
C GLN A 633 30.76 10.43 -5.18
N PHE A 634 31.35 10.95 -4.10
CA PHE A 634 32.52 11.82 -4.18
C PHE A 634 33.73 11.12 -4.83
N LEU A 635 34.06 9.90 -4.40
CA LEU A 635 35.16 9.11 -4.99
C LEU A 635 34.90 8.80 -6.46
N VAL A 636 33.68 8.42 -6.81
CA VAL A 636 33.22 8.19 -8.19
C VAL A 636 33.45 9.43 -9.06
N ASN A 637 33.07 10.62 -8.58
CA ASN A 637 33.28 11.87 -9.32
C ASN A 637 34.76 12.21 -9.54
N ARG A 638 35.64 11.75 -8.64
CA ARG A 638 37.10 11.88 -8.74
C ARG A 638 37.76 10.75 -9.54
N ARG A 639 36.97 9.85 -10.17
CA ARG A 639 37.45 8.65 -10.87
C ARG A 639 38.25 7.68 -9.98
N ARG A 640 38.05 7.75 -8.67
CA ARG A 640 38.63 6.85 -7.66
C ARG A 640 37.73 5.63 -7.45
N ALA A 641 37.49 4.87 -8.52
CA ALA A 641 36.52 3.77 -8.52
C ALA A 641 36.92 2.62 -7.58
N TRP A 642 38.23 2.35 -7.46
CA TRP A 642 38.76 1.32 -6.56
C TRP A 642 38.49 1.68 -5.08
N ASP A 643 38.80 2.91 -4.66
CA ASP A 643 38.48 3.36 -3.30
C ASP A 643 36.96 3.33 -3.02
N ALA A 644 36.14 3.65 -4.02
CA ALA A 644 34.68 3.57 -3.91
C ALA A 644 34.20 2.12 -3.72
N ASN A 645 34.84 1.17 -4.41
CA ASN A 645 34.58 -0.25 -4.26
C ASN A 645 35.06 -0.79 -2.91
N ASP A 646 36.20 -0.31 -2.38
CA ASP A 646 36.68 -0.68 -1.05
C ASP A 646 35.70 -0.24 0.04
N LEU A 647 35.09 0.95 -0.10
CA LEU A 647 34.01 1.38 0.79
C LEU A 647 32.78 0.49 0.68
N LEU A 648 32.37 0.11 -0.53
CA LEU A 648 31.27 -0.84 -0.76
C LEU A 648 31.54 -2.19 -0.06
N LEU A 649 32.78 -2.68 -0.08
CA LEU A 649 33.18 -3.93 0.58
C LEU A 649 33.32 -3.80 2.10
N LEU A 650 33.61 -2.58 2.60
CA LEU A 650 33.70 -2.29 4.03
C LEU A 650 32.34 -2.15 4.70
N MET A 651 31.32 -1.66 3.97
CA MET A 651 29.97 -1.39 4.48
C MET A 651 29.36 -2.57 5.26
N PRO A 652 29.30 -3.82 4.74
CA PRO A 652 28.76 -4.96 5.50
C PRO A 652 29.56 -5.29 6.78
N LYS A 653 30.89 -5.09 6.76
CA LYS A 653 31.75 -5.30 7.95
C LYS A 653 31.42 -4.33 9.09
N LEU A 654 30.80 -3.21 8.76
CA LEU A 654 30.35 -2.19 9.70
C LEU A 654 28.84 -2.27 9.96
N GLN A 655 28.18 -3.37 9.56
CA GLN A 655 26.73 -3.58 9.71
C GLN A 655 25.89 -2.52 9.00
N VAL A 656 26.38 -2.01 7.87
CA VAL A 656 25.63 -1.11 6.97
C VAL A 656 25.44 -1.81 5.65
N GLU A 657 24.21 -2.19 5.33
CA GLU A 657 23.90 -2.89 4.09
C GLU A 657 23.88 -1.93 2.87
N PRO A 658 24.66 -2.20 1.80
CA PRO A 658 24.56 -1.45 0.55
C PRO A 658 23.21 -1.64 -0.14
N ASP A 659 22.72 -0.60 -0.83
CA ASP A 659 21.49 -0.67 -1.61
C ASP A 659 21.75 -0.62 -3.13
N SER A 660 20.68 -0.71 -3.93
CA SER A 660 20.78 -0.61 -5.39
C SER A 660 21.38 0.72 -5.87
N ILE A 661 21.27 1.79 -5.07
CA ILE A 661 21.87 3.09 -5.37
C ILE A 661 23.39 3.02 -5.18
N THR A 662 23.87 2.42 -4.08
CA THR A 662 25.30 2.22 -3.79
C THR A 662 25.99 1.43 -4.91
N TYR A 663 25.43 0.28 -5.31
CA TYR A 663 25.99 -0.52 -6.42
C TYR A 663 25.99 0.26 -7.74
N ASN A 664 24.91 0.96 -8.06
CA ASN A 664 24.84 1.77 -9.28
C ASN A 664 25.91 2.88 -9.30
N MET A 665 26.21 3.51 -8.16
CA MET A 665 27.29 4.51 -8.05
C MET A 665 28.66 3.90 -8.35
N VAL A 666 28.97 2.73 -7.77
CA VAL A 666 30.27 2.06 -7.99
C VAL A 666 30.41 1.55 -9.42
N ILE A 667 29.36 0.97 -10.00
CA ILE A 667 29.30 0.56 -11.41
C ILE A 667 29.59 1.76 -12.33
N LYS A 668 28.86 2.88 -12.12
CA LYS A 668 29.11 4.14 -12.83
C LYS A 668 30.56 4.61 -12.63
N GLY A 669 31.10 4.46 -11.43
CA GLY A 669 32.49 4.79 -11.10
C GLY A 669 33.51 4.05 -11.96
N PHE A 670 33.39 2.73 -12.08
CA PHE A 670 34.30 1.94 -12.90
C PHE A 670 34.22 2.29 -14.38
N PHE A 671 33.02 2.57 -14.91
CA PHE A 671 32.89 3.10 -16.27
C PHE A 671 33.56 4.47 -16.45
N LEU A 672 33.37 5.40 -15.51
CA LEU A 672 34.03 6.71 -15.55
C LEU A 672 35.56 6.59 -15.41
N ALA A 673 36.06 5.60 -14.69
CA ALA A 673 37.48 5.30 -14.55
C ALA A 673 38.06 4.49 -15.74
N ARG A 674 37.26 4.19 -16.78
CA ARG A 674 37.63 3.39 -17.97
C ARG A 674 37.98 1.94 -17.67
N PHE A 675 37.32 1.33 -16.68
CA PHE A 675 37.42 -0.10 -16.35
C PHE A 675 36.05 -0.80 -16.53
N PRO A 676 35.55 -0.95 -17.77
CA PRO A 676 34.23 -1.55 -18.02
C PRO A 676 34.13 -3.00 -17.50
N ASP A 677 35.19 -3.80 -17.62
CA ASP A 677 35.20 -5.19 -17.12
C ASP A 677 34.96 -5.28 -15.61
N MET A 678 35.49 -4.31 -14.85
CA MET A 678 35.23 -4.24 -13.40
C MET A 678 33.81 -3.76 -13.11
N ALA A 679 33.25 -2.85 -13.92
CA ALA A 679 31.86 -2.45 -13.79
C ALA A 679 30.91 -3.64 -14.01
N GLU A 680 31.21 -4.48 -15.00
CA GLU A 680 30.49 -5.74 -15.26
C GLU A 680 30.63 -6.72 -14.11
N ARG A 681 31.84 -6.89 -13.54
CA ARG A 681 32.05 -7.74 -12.35
C ARG A 681 31.26 -7.26 -11.14
N VAL A 682 31.21 -5.95 -10.89
CA VAL A 682 30.40 -5.39 -9.79
C VAL A 682 28.91 -5.59 -10.06
N TYR A 683 28.45 -5.41 -11.31
CA TYR A 683 27.08 -5.71 -11.71
C TYR A 683 26.74 -7.20 -11.49
N THR A 684 27.62 -8.12 -11.84
CA THR A 684 27.44 -9.55 -11.60
C THR A 684 27.49 -9.89 -10.11
N ALA A 685 28.40 -9.30 -9.34
CA ALA A 685 28.50 -9.51 -7.90
C ALA A 685 27.26 -8.99 -7.16
N MET A 686 26.67 -7.88 -7.62
CA MET A 686 25.39 -7.37 -7.13
C MET A 686 24.28 -8.42 -7.29
N HIS A 687 24.20 -9.09 -8.45
CA HIS A 687 23.26 -10.20 -8.65
C HIS A 687 23.58 -11.39 -7.75
N GLY A 688 24.86 -11.76 -7.63
CA GLY A 688 25.32 -12.88 -6.79
C GLY A 688 25.02 -12.69 -5.30
N LYS A 689 24.82 -11.45 -4.85
CA LYS A 689 24.40 -11.10 -3.49
C LYS A 689 22.88 -10.90 -3.33
N GLY A 690 22.08 -11.26 -4.34
CA GLY A 690 20.61 -11.21 -4.27
C GLY A 690 19.97 -9.86 -4.63
N TYR A 691 20.75 -8.83 -5.02
CA TYR A 691 20.19 -7.54 -5.41
C TYR A 691 19.70 -7.55 -6.87
N LYS A 692 18.43 -7.19 -7.09
CA LYS A 692 17.84 -7.11 -8.43
C LYS A 692 18.14 -5.74 -9.09
N PRO A 693 18.71 -5.69 -10.31
CA PRO A 693 18.89 -4.44 -11.03
C PRO A 693 17.54 -3.78 -11.38
N ASN A 694 17.48 -2.46 -11.24
CA ASN A 694 16.35 -1.64 -11.65
C ASN A 694 16.63 -0.87 -12.94
N VAL A 695 15.64 -0.15 -13.45
CA VAL A 695 15.74 0.65 -14.69
C VAL A 695 16.94 1.61 -14.71
N LYS A 696 17.34 2.19 -13.57
CA LYS A 696 18.48 3.13 -13.49
C LYS A 696 19.82 2.42 -13.69
N ILE A 697 19.96 1.18 -13.21
CA ILE A 697 21.17 0.38 -13.40
C ILE A 697 21.29 -0.06 -14.86
N TYR A 698 20.20 -0.54 -15.47
CA TYR A 698 20.20 -0.87 -16.91
C TYR A 698 20.56 0.34 -17.75
N GLN A 699 19.95 1.49 -17.47
CA GLN A 699 20.29 2.72 -18.19
C GLN A 699 21.77 3.10 -18.04
N THR A 700 22.31 2.99 -16.82
CA THR A 700 23.74 3.26 -16.56
C THR A 700 24.62 2.29 -17.37
N MET A 701 24.36 0.98 -17.28
CA MET A 701 25.12 -0.03 -18.00
C MET A 701 25.06 0.18 -19.52
N ILE A 702 23.86 0.31 -20.11
CA ILE A 702 23.70 0.48 -21.57
C ILE A 702 24.41 1.75 -22.05
N HIS A 703 24.19 2.87 -21.36
CA HIS A 703 24.79 4.15 -21.73
C HIS A 703 26.31 4.10 -21.72
N TYR A 704 26.92 3.56 -20.65
CA TYR A 704 28.37 3.53 -20.55
C TYR A 704 29.03 2.41 -21.34
N LEU A 705 28.35 1.28 -21.57
CA LEU A 705 28.81 0.24 -22.51
C LEU A 705 28.86 0.77 -23.94
N CYS A 706 27.84 1.54 -24.36
CA CYS A 706 27.86 2.21 -25.67
C CYS A 706 29.05 3.18 -25.79
N LYS A 707 29.31 3.97 -24.72
CA LYS A 707 30.48 4.87 -24.69
C LYS A 707 31.82 4.12 -24.69
N ALA A 708 31.87 2.93 -24.10
CA ALA A 708 33.04 2.06 -24.11
C ALA A 708 33.20 1.28 -25.44
N GLY A 709 32.22 1.34 -26.35
CA GLY A 709 32.22 0.61 -27.62
C GLY A 709 31.76 -0.85 -27.52
N ASN A 710 31.30 -1.30 -26.35
CA ASN A 710 30.77 -2.64 -26.15
C ASN A 710 29.27 -2.71 -26.54
N PHE A 711 29.00 -2.61 -27.84
CA PHE A 711 27.65 -2.55 -28.37
C PHE A 711 26.88 -3.87 -28.28
N ASP A 712 27.57 -5.01 -28.25
CA ASP A 712 26.94 -6.34 -28.17
C ASP A 712 26.27 -6.57 -26.81
N LEU A 713 26.99 -6.27 -25.73
CA LEU A 713 26.43 -6.33 -24.38
C LEU A 713 25.38 -5.24 -24.18
N ALA A 714 25.64 -4.02 -24.68
CA ALA A 714 24.66 -2.93 -24.60
C ALA A 714 23.36 -3.28 -25.34
N TYR A 715 23.42 -3.91 -26.51
CA TYR A 715 22.26 -4.43 -27.24
C TYR A 715 21.51 -5.47 -26.42
N THR A 716 22.24 -6.45 -25.87
CA THR A 716 21.65 -7.53 -25.07
C THR A 716 20.91 -6.98 -23.85
N MET A 717 21.54 -6.06 -23.12
CA MET A 717 20.94 -5.40 -21.97
C MET A 717 19.78 -4.48 -22.36
N CYS A 718 19.85 -3.76 -23.48
CA CYS A 718 18.78 -2.89 -23.97
C CYS A 718 17.54 -3.70 -24.38
N LYS A 719 17.75 -4.81 -25.09
CA LYS A 719 16.70 -5.76 -25.46
C LYS A 719 16.04 -6.37 -24.23
N ASP A 720 16.83 -6.79 -23.23
CA ASP A 720 16.30 -7.32 -21.97
C ASP A 720 15.54 -6.26 -21.17
N CYS A 721 16.06 -5.03 -21.09
CA CYS A 721 15.39 -3.88 -20.46
C CYS A 721 14.01 -3.63 -21.07
N MET A 722 13.94 -3.52 -22.41
CA MET A 722 12.69 -3.28 -23.13
C MET A 722 11.72 -4.46 -23.06
N ARG A 723 12.22 -5.71 -22.99
CA ARG A 723 11.38 -6.90 -22.73
C ARG A 723 10.72 -6.86 -21.35
N LYS A 724 11.39 -6.29 -20.34
CA LYS A 724 10.85 -6.08 -18.98
C LYS A 724 9.94 -4.86 -18.86
N LYS A 725 9.49 -4.26 -19.99
CA LYS A 725 8.75 -3.00 -20.07
C LYS A 725 9.42 -1.82 -19.36
N TRP A 726 10.74 -1.87 -19.22
CA TRP A 726 11.57 -0.74 -18.84
C TRP A 726 12.14 -0.09 -20.10
N TYR A 727 12.10 1.24 -20.15
CA TYR A 727 12.52 1.96 -21.34
C TYR A 727 13.69 2.87 -20.98
N PRO A 728 14.91 2.57 -21.49
CA PRO A 728 16.00 3.53 -21.41
C PRO A 728 15.60 4.86 -22.05
N ASN A 729 16.19 5.95 -21.60
CA ASN A 729 15.93 7.25 -22.22
C ASN A 729 16.32 7.28 -23.70
N LEU A 730 15.70 8.20 -24.42
CA LEU A 730 15.85 8.34 -25.87
C LEU A 730 17.34 8.46 -26.28
N ASP A 731 18.10 9.29 -25.58
CA ASP A 731 19.53 9.52 -25.88
C ASP A 731 20.36 8.23 -25.78
N THR A 732 20.08 7.37 -24.81
CA THR A 732 20.80 6.08 -24.63
C THR A 732 20.48 5.12 -25.78
N VAL A 733 19.22 5.07 -26.21
CA VAL A 733 18.79 4.22 -27.34
C VAL A 733 19.37 4.73 -28.65
N GLU A 734 19.35 6.04 -28.89
CA GLU A 734 19.94 6.66 -30.08
C GLU A 734 21.43 6.37 -30.18
N MET A 735 22.16 6.49 -29.06
CA MET A 735 23.59 6.20 -29.00
C MET A 735 23.89 4.72 -29.31
N LEU A 736 23.08 3.79 -28.81
CA LEU A 736 23.20 2.37 -29.14
C LEU A 736 22.95 2.11 -30.64
N LEU A 737 21.88 2.67 -31.21
CA LEU A 737 21.54 2.50 -32.62
C LEU A 737 22.65 3.02 -33.55
N LYS A 738 23.16 4.23 -33.28
CA LYS A 738 24.30 4.79 -34.00
C LYS A 738 25.53 3.88 -33.92
N GLY A 739 25.80 3.32 -32.74
CA GLY A 739 26.89 2.37 -32.52
C GLY A 739 26.75 1.07 -33.31
N LEU A 740 25.56 0.45 -33.26
CA LEU A 740 25.26 -0.79 -33.98
C LEU A 740 25.35 -0.61 -35.50
N VAL A 741 24.82 0.49 -36.03
CA VAL A 741 24.93 0.82 -37.46
C VAL A 741 26.40 1.01 -37.86
N LYS A 742 27.17 1.76 -37.06
CA LYS A 742 28.61 1.98 -37.32
C LYS A 742 29.40 0.67 -37.32
N LYS A 743 29.00 -0.33 -36.52
CA LYS A 743 29.61 -1.66 -36.45
C LYS A 743 29.07 -2.64 -37.52
N GLY A 744 28.13 -2.21 -38.36
CA GLY A 744 27.49 -3.05 -39.39
C GLY A 744 26.45 -4.03 -38.87
N GLN A 745 26.03 -3.92 -37.60
CA GLN A 745 25.09 -4.82 -36.93
C GLN A 745 23.63 -4.40 -37.20
N LEU A 746 23.25 -4.35 -38.47
CA LEU A 746 21.97 -3.81 -38.94
C LEU A 746 20.76 -4.58 -38.39
N ASP A 747 20.86 -5.89 -38.22
CA ASP A 747 19.74 -6.70 -37.69
C ASP A 747 19.46 -6.42 -36.22
N GLN A 748 20.51 -6.19 -35.43
CA GLN A 748 20.37 -5.78 -34.03
C GLN A 748 19.75 -4.37 -33.94
N ALA A 749 20.17 -3.45 -34.82
CA ALA A 749 19.59 -2.10 -34.88
C ALA A 749 18.10 -2.13 -35.27
N LYS A 750 17.73 -2.90 -36.31
CA LYS A 750 16.33 -3.11 -36.72
C LYS A 750 15.52 -3.74 -35.58
N SER A 751 16.09 -4.69 -34.86
CA SER A 751 15.45 -5.33 -33.71
C SER A 751 15.14 -4.34 -32.59
N ILE A 752 16.04 -3.40 -32.27
CA ILE A 752 15.78 -2.36 -31.26
C ILE A 752 14.74 -1.36 -31.78
N MET A 753 14.83 -0.92 -33.04
CA MET A 753 13.82 -0.03 -33.64
C MET A 753 12.42 -0.64 -33.63
N GLY A 754 12.29 -1.94 -33.90
CA GLY A 754 11.00 -2.63 -33.80
C GLY A 754 10.41 -2.61 -32.37
N LEU A 755 11.26 -2.64 -31.34
CA LEU A 755 10.82 -2.51 -29.94
C LEU A 755 10.43 -1.08 -29.57
N VAL A 756 11.07 -0.08 -30.19
CA VAL A 756 10.72 1.34 -30.01
C VAL A 756 9.37 1.67 -30.67
N HIS A 757 9.12 1.24 -31.91
CA HIS A 757 7.84 1.52 -32.59
C HIS A 757 6.63 0.89 -31.88
N LYS A 758 6.78 -0.31 -31.32
CA LYS A 758 5.73 -0.95 -30.49
C LYS A 758 5.33 -0.14 -29.25
N ARG A 759 6.16 0.83 -28.83
CA ARG A 759 5.83 1.75 -27.74
C ARG A 759 4.91 2.90 -28.19
N ASP A 760 5.04 3.37 -29.44
CA ASP A 760 4.28 4.51 -29.95
C ASP A 760 2.82 4.14 -30.28
N ASP A 761 2.55 2.89 -30.66
CA ASP A 761 1.19 2.37 -30.91
C ASP A 761 0.32 2.23 -29.63
N LEU A 762 0.89 2.41 -28.43
CA LEU A 762 0.21 2.25 -27.13
C LEU A 762 -0.27 3.57 -26.50
N GLY A 763 -0.30 4.68 -27.24
CA GLY A 763 -0.97 5.93 -26.85
C GLY A 763 -0.61 6.48 -25.46
N THR A 764 0.51 7.17 -25.32
CA THR A 764 0.88 7.82 -24.05
C THR A 764 0.17 9.16 -23.82
N SER A 765 -0.42 9.31 -22.62
CA SER A 765 -0.93 10.57 -22.05
C SER A 765 0.19 11.62 -21.85
N MET A 766 -0.17 12.88 -22.09
CA MET A 766 0.63 14.11 -21.96
C MET A 766 1.58 14.15 -20.74
N GLU A 767 2.89 14.11 -20.98
CA GLU A 767 3.91 14.72 -20.09
C GLU A 767 5.28 14.91 -20.79
N ASP A 768 5.55 14.28 -21.94
CA ASP A 768 6.80 14.49 -22.72
C ASP A 768 6.55 15.17 -24.09
N THR A 769 6.19 16.45 -24.08
CA THR A 769 5.97 17.22 -25.33
C THR A 769 7.25 17.62 -26.07
N HIS A 770 8.43 17.52 -25.44
CA HIS A 770 9.72 17.78 -26.12
C HIS A 770 10.25 16.57 -26.92
N SER A 771 9.81 15.35 -26.63
CA SER A 771 10.29 14.13 -27.30
C SER A 771 9.51 13.81 -28.58
N ARG A 772 8.24 14.25 -28.67
CA ARG A 772 7.35 14.00 -29.82
C ARG A 772 7.78 14.76 -31.09
N ALA A 773 8.49 15.87 -30.93
CA ALA A 773 8.99 16.69 -32.05
C ALA A 773 10.25 16.12 -32.74
N LYS A 774 10.93 15.12 -32.15
CA LYS A 774 12.12 14.48 -32.77
C LYS A 774 11.81 13.22 -33.58
N TRP A 775 10.65 12.59 -33.38
CA TRP A 775 10.24 11.38 -34.10
C TRP A 775 9.28 11.63 -35.26
N HIS A 776 8.63 12.80 -35.30
CA HIS A 776 7.74 13.20 -36.39
C HIS A 776 8.23 14.48 -37.08
N THR A 777 9.09 14.32 -38.08
CA THR A 777 9.21 15.27 -39.19
C THR A 777 9.32 14.52 -40.51
N GLN A 778 8.17 14.05 -41.02
CA GLN A 778 7.76 14.04 -42.43
C GLN A 778 6.62 13.04 -42.61
N SER A 779 5.38 13.51 -42.50
CA SER A 779 4.24 12.88 -43.18
C SER A 779 3.06 13.84 -43.20
N SER A 780 2.98 14.64 -44.25
CA SER A 780 1.72 15.28 -44.68
C SER A 780 1.80 15.50 -46.18
N GLY A 781 1.00 14.75 -46.94
CA GLY A 781 0.85 14.89 -48.38
C GLY A 781 0.38 13.61 -49.04
N ASP A 782 -0.90 13.55 -49.36
CA ASP A 782 -1.64 12.46 -49.99
C ASP A 782 -1.06 11.95 -51.32
N HIS A 783 -1.19 10.63 -51.55
CA HIS A 783 -1.96 10.02 -52.64
C HIS A 783 -1.44 8.61 -53.04
N VAL A 784 -2.37 7.64 -52.95
CA VAL A 784 -2.70 6.67 -54.00
C VAL A 784 -1.76 5.46 -54.26
N LEU A 785 -2.39 4.28 -54.14
CA LEU A 785 -2.10 2.94 -54.71
C LEU A 785 -1.28 1.89 -53.94
N LYS A 786 -2.06 0.96 -53.36
CA LYS A 786 -1.88 -0.50 -53.30
C LYS A 786 -0.95 -1.09 -54.38
N LYS A 787 0.03 -1.94 -54.00
CA LYS A 787 0.14 -3.40 -54.28
C LYS A 787 1.55 -3.99 -53.94
N PRO A 788 1.70 -5.33 -53.86
CA PRO A 788 2.60 -6.02 -52.94
C PRO A 788 4.03 -6.27 -53.46
N ILE A 789 4.89 -6.64 -52.51
CA ILE A 789 6.28 -7.07 -52.70
C ILE A 789 6.33 -8.37 -53.51
N GLU A 790 6.75 -8.29 -54.76
CA GLU A 790 7.48 -9.34 -55.48
C GLU A 790 8.59 -8.68 -56.31
N SER A 791 9.73 -9.37 -56.43
CA SER A 791 10.93 -9.07 -57.21
C SER A 791 11.94 -8.06 -56.64
N LEU A 792 13.01 -8.61 -56.05
CA LEU A 792 14.35 -8.01 -56.11
C LEU A 792 15.34 -9.10 -56.53
N SER A 793 15.43 -9.28 -57.85
CA SER A 793 16.66 -9.70 -58.54
C SER A 793 17.25 -8.46 -59.18
N GLY A 794 18.54 -8.21 -59.01
CA GLY A 794 19.26 -7.27 -59.89
C GLY A 794 20.07 -6.20 -59.16
N ASP A 795 21.32 -6.55 -58.93
CA ASP A 795 22.54 -5.80 -59.23
C ASP A 795 22.80 -4.37 -58.74
N ALA A 796 24.06 -4.19 -58.34
CA ALA A 796 24.68 -2.97 -57.91
C ALA A 796 25.11 -2.10 -59.11
N SER A 797 24.91 -0.79 -59.04
CA SER A 797 25.92 0.24 -59.36
C SER A 797 25.31 1.65 -59.36
N ASN A 798 26.13 2.61 -58.93
CA ASN A 798 26.05 4.07 -59.05
C ASN A 798 25.38 4.92 -57.94
N GLU A 799 26.29 5.46 -57.12
CA GLU A 799 26.43 6.90 -56.78
C GLU A 799 25.77 7.47 -55.48
N PRO A 800 26.37 8.53 -54.87
CA PRO A 800 26.60 8.62 -53.43
C PRO A 800 25.71 9.64 -52.71
N TRP A 801 25.23 9.32 -51.50
CA TRP A 801 24.55 10.31 -50.64
C TRP A 801 25.55 11.06 -49.75
N LYS A 802 25.93 12.25 -50.22
CA LYS A 802 26.54 13.32 -49.43
C LYS A 802 25.58 13.74 -48.30
N ILE A 803 26.07 13.79 -47.07
CA ILE A 803 25.42 14.48 -45.95
C ILE A 803 25.88 15.94 -46.02
N GLN A 804 24.97 16.84 -46.38
CA GLN A 804 25.22 18.27 -46.42
C GLN A 804 24.79 18.90 -45.08
N LEU A 805 25.79 19.31 -44.29
CA LEU A 805 25.61 20.27 -43.20
C LEU A 805 25.26 21.64 -43.80
N CYS A 806 24.22 22.29 -43.28
CA CYS A 806 24.08 23.74 -43.36
C CYS A 806 24.33 24.34 -41.97
N ALA A 807 25.39 25.14 -41.88
CA ALA A 807 25.65 26.06 -40.79
C ALA A 807 25.10 27.43 -41.15
N TYR A 808 24.58 28.16 -40.15
CA TYR A 808 24.51 29.62 -40.16
C TYR A 808 25.15 30.12 -38.85
N THR A 809 26.31 30.77 -39.00
CA THR A 809 26.91 31.78 -38.11
C THR A 809 26.51 33.16 -38.69
N SER A 810 26.49 34.34 -38.05
CA SER A 810 26.95 34.95 -36.80
C SER A 810 26.05 36.19 -36.56
N ASP A 811 25.86 36.74 -35.36
CA ASP A 811 26.63 37.91 -34.90
C ASP A 811 26.37 38.24 -33.40
N SER A 812 27.49 38.46 -32.67
CA SER A 812 27.75 39.35 -31.50
C SER A 812 26.72 39.48 -30.36
N LYS A 813 27.03 39.42 -29.05
CA LYS A 813 28.23 39.75 -28.25
C LYS A 813 28.07 39.17 -26.82
N LEU A 814 29.20 38.94 -26.15
CA LEU A 814 29.35 38.44 -24.76
C LEU A 814 28.62 39.27 -23.69
N CYS A 815 28.04 38.60 -22.67
CA CYS A 815 28.42 38.76 -21.25
C CYS A 815 27.92 37.60 -20.35
N TRP A 816 28.65 37.41 -19.26
CA TRP A 816 28.79 36.30 -18.29
C TRP A 816 27.56 35.71 -17.56
N TYR A 817 27.72 34.42 -17.19
CA TYR A 817 27.29 33.68 -15.97
C TYR A 817 25.94 33.98 -15.29
N ASP A 818 25.07 32.96 -15.15
CA ASP A 818 24.75 32.37 -13.84
C ASP A 818 24.11 30.97 -13.98
N ARG A 819 24.49 30.01 -13.13
CA ARG A 819 23.93 28.64 -13.06
C ARG A 819 23.18 28.49 -11.75
N ALA A 820 21.84 28.47 -11.78
CA ALA A 820 21.04 27.80 -10.76
C ALA A 820 19.61 27.51 -11.26
N ASN A 821 19.18 26.27 -11.00
CA ASN A 821 17.81 25.77 -10.78
C ASN A 821 17.42 24.56 -11.63
N VAL A 822 17.74 23.38 -11.11
CA VAL A 822 17.01 22.14 -11.39
C VAL A 822 16.16 21.85 -10.16
N LEU A 823 14.84 21.99 -10.27
CA LEU A 823 13.87 21.54 -9.27
C LEU A 823 12.83 20.64 -9.94
N PHE A 824 12.87 19.36 -9.55
CA PHE A 824 11.79 18.37 -9.43
C PHE A 824 10.74 18.19 -10.55
N LEU A 825 10.86 17.06 -11.27
CA LEU A 825 9.74 16.33 -11.86
C LEU A 825 9.60 14.97 -11.18
N VAL A 826 8.46 14.76 -10.54
CA VAL A 826 7.95 13.47 -10.05
C VAL A 826 7.41 12.70 -11.26
N GLY A 827 7.85 11.45 -11.47
CA GLY A 827 7.43 10.63 -12.61
C GLY A 827 7.30 9.14 -12.28
N LYS A 828 6.03 8.70 -12.16
CA LYS A 828 5.37 7.41 -12.49
C LYS A 828 6.07 6.05 -12.25
N MET A 829 5.34 5.17 -11.54
CA MET A 829 5.51 3.71 -11.51
C MET A 829 4.88 3.02 -12.73
N LYS A 830 5.44 1.87 -13.16
CA LYS A 830 4.82 0.92 -14.11
C LYS A 830 4.95 -0.52 -13.58
N GLU A 831 3.80 -1.16 -13.35
CA GLU A 831 3.58 -2.59 -13.12
C GLU A 831 3.55 -3.37 -14.45
N ASP A 832 3.78 -4.68 -14.40
CA ASP A 832 3.49 -5.56 -15.53
C ASP A 832 2.77 -6.86 -15.09
N THR A 833 1.59 -7.11 -15.69
CA THR A 833 0.65 -8.21 -15.40
C THR A 833 0.30 -8.96 -16.69
N THR A 834 0.26 -10.29 -16.67
CA THR A 834 -0.57 -11.07 -17.60
C THR A 834 -2.03 -10.93 -17.18
N GLY A 835 -2.66 -9.90 -17.76
CA GLY A 835 -4.02 -9.50 -17.46
C GLY A 835 -5.04 -10.20 -18.33
N ASN A 836 -6.27 -10.19 -17.85
CA ASN A 836 -7.39 -9.63 -18.60
C ASN A 836 -7.02 -9.21 -20.04
N PRO A 837 -7.40 -9.96 -21.08
CA PRO A 837 -6.86 -9.80 -22.43
C PRO A 837 -7.16 -8.44 -23.06
N LEU A 838 -8.23 -7.77 -22.60
CA LEU A 838 -8.60 -6.41 -22.98
C LEU A 838 -8.29 -5.38 -21.88
N HIS A 839 -7.69 -5.81 -20.76
CA HIS A 839 -7.49 -5.02 -19.55
C HIS A 839 -8.79 -4.38 -19.00
N ILE A 840 -9.95 -4.98 -19.27
CA ILE A 840 -11.29 -4.55 -18.81
C ILE A 840 -11.43 -4.70 -17.29
N LYS A 841 -11.14 -3.65 -16.54
CA LYS A 841 -11.11 -3.69 -15.07
C LYS A 841 -12.43 -4.13 -14.42
N SER A 842 -13.57 -3.76 -15.00
CA SER A 842 -14.91 -4.12 -14.52
C SER A 842 -15.96 -3.78 -15.60
N LEU A 843 -17.16 -4.34 -15.50
CA LEU A 843 -18.32 -3.85 -16.24
C LEU A 843 -18.67 -2.44 -15.73
N ASN A 844 -18.75 -1.46 -16.62
CA ASN A 844 -19.04 -0.08 -16.24
C ASN A 844 -20.55 0.18 -16.13
N HIS A 845 -21.30 -0.20 -17.16
CA HIS A 845 -22.75 -0.10 -17.21
C HIS A 845 -23.32 -1.04 -18.29
N ILE A 846 -24.64 -1.23 -18.27
CA ILE A 846 -25.43 -1.90 -19.30
C ILE A 846 -26.45 -0.92 -19.86
N SER A 847 -26.82 -1.07 -21.13
CA SER A 847 -27.83 -0.23 -21.77
C SER A 847 -29.09 -1.03 -22.08
N LEU A 848 -30.26 -0.49 -21.72
CA LEU A 848 -31.56 -1.09 -21.96
C LEU A 848 -32.44 -0.13 -22.75
N LEU A 849 -33.08 -0.65 -23.79
CA LEU A 849 -34.01 0.10 -24.61
C LEU A 849 -35.41 0.03 -23.97
N CYS A 850 -35.99 1.18 -23.66
CA CYS A 850 -37.27 1.30 -22.99
C CYS A 850 -38.29 2.07 -23.83
N ARG A 851 -39.58 1.79 -23.66
CA ARG A 851 -40.65 2.59 -24.29
C ARG A 851 -40.82 3.94 -23.60
N SER A 852 -40.72 3.93 -22.27
CA SER A 852 -40.84 5.11 -21.41
C SER A 852 -39.70 5.15 -20.41
N VAL A 853 -38.89 6.21 -20.50
CA VAL A 853 -37.78 6.46 -19.57
C VAL A 853 -38.30 6.71 -18.16
N GLU A 854 -39.44 7.38 -18.02
CA GLU A 854 -40.03 7.72 -16.73
C GLU A 854 -40.56 6.48 -16.00
N GLU A 855 -41.28 5.60 -16.71
CA GLU A 855 -41.76 4.34 -16.14
C GLU A 855 -40.60 3.42 -15.77
N SER A 856 -39.57 3.37 -16.63
CA SER A 856 -38.36 2.61 -16.36
C SER A 856 -37.58 3.16 -15.17
N ILE A 857 -37.34 4.47 -15.07
CA ILE A 857 -36.71 5.07 -13.89
C ILE A 857 -37.50 4.71 -12.64
N SER A 858 -38.82 4.86 -12.68
CA SER A 858 -39.68 4.55 -11.54
C SER A 858 -39.54 3.08 -11.12
N PHE A 859 -39.54 2.15 -12.06
CA PHE A 859 -39.35 0.74 -11.77
C PHE A 859 -37.96 0.46 -11.19
N TYR A 860 -36.89 0.84 -11.89
CA TYR A 860 -35.53 0.53 -11.46
C TYR A 860 -35.17 1.23 -10.13
N HIS A 861 -35.72 2.41 -9.85
CA HIS A 861 -35.54 3.11 -8.58
C HIS A 861 -36.39 2.51 -7.45
N ASN A 862 -37.71 2.38 -7.66
CA ASN A 862 -38.63 2.02 -6.58
C ASN A 862 -38.73 0.52 -6.34
N VAL A 863 -38.47 -0.31 -7.35
CA VAL A 863 -38.52 -1.78 -7.27
C VAL A 863 -37.13 -2.35 -7.03
N LEU A 864 -36.12 -1.92 -7.79
CA LEU A 864 -34.76 -2.47 -7.72
C LEU A 864 -33.76 -1.61 -6.93
N GLY A 865 -34.15 -0.42 -6.47
CA GLY A 865 -33.34 0.42 -5.59
C GLY A 865 -32.21 1.19 -6.27
N PHE A 866 -32.24 1.37 -7.59
CA PHE A 866 -31.23 2.13 -8.33
C PHE A 866 -31.42 3.65 -8.21
N LEU A 867 -30.33 4.41 -8.10
CA LEU A 867 -30.38 5.87 -7.99
C LEU A 867 -30.12 6.56 -9.34
N PRO A 868 -30.96 7.51 -9.78
CA PRO A 868 -30.67 8.36 -10.93
C PRO A 868 -29.39 9.18 -10.70
N ILE A 869 -28.49 9.13 -11.68
CA ILE A 869 -27.25 9.89 -11.70
C ILE A 869 -27.17 10.77 -12.94
N ARG A 870 -26.29 11.78 -12.89
CA ARG A 870 -26.19 12.77 -13.96
C ARG A 870 -25.77 12.12 -15.29
N ARG A 871 -26.63 12.23 -16.30
CA ARG A 871 -26.35 11.80 -17.67
C ARG A 871 -25.43 12.81 -18.39
N PRO A 872 -24.46 12.36 -19.21
CA PRO A 872 -23.63 13.26 -20.02
C PRO A 872 -24.50 14.14 -20.93
N GLY A 873 -24.26 15.46 -20.89
CA GLY A 873 -25.03 16.43 -21.67
C GLY A 873 -24.73 16.42 -23.18
N SER A 874 -23.79 15.58 -23.63
CA SER A 874 -23.42 15.38 -25.03
C SER A 874 -24.31 14.37 -25.76
N PHE A 875 -25.26 13.75 -25.06
CA PHE A 875 -26.22 12.83 -25.68
C PHE A 875 -27.51 13.57 -26.03
N ASP A 876 -27.91 13.45 -27.29
CA ASP A 876 -29.00 14.20 -27.94
C ASP A 876 -30.30 13.38 -28.10
N PHE A 877 -30.41 12.27 -27.38
CA PHE A 877 -31.60 11.40 -27.35
C PHE A 877 -32.15 11.26 -25.92
N ASP A 878 -33.41 10.88 -25.79
CA ASP A 878 -34.07 10.71 -24.50
C ASP A 878 -33.61 9.44 -23.79
N GLY A 879 -33.25 9.57 -22.51
CA GLY A 879 -32.66 8.48 -21.75
C GLY A 879 -32.22 8.91 -20.36
N ALA A 880 -31.88 7.93 -19.53
CA ALA A 880 -31.48 8.16 -18.14
C ALA A 880 -30.32 7.26 -17.73
N TRP A 881 -29.56 7.73 -16.74
CA TRP A 881 -28.50 6.93 -16.15
C TRP A 881 -28.84 6.66 -14.69
N LEU A 882 -28.77 5.40 -14.31
CA LEU A 882 -29.06 4.89 -12.98
C LEU A 882 -27.83 4.16 -12.45
N PHE A 883 -27.60 4.18 -11.14
CA PHE A 883 -26.50 3.46 -10.50
C PHE A 883 -26.95 2.81 -9.20
N GLY A 884 -26.58 1.54 -9.02
CA GLY A 884 -26.97 0.72 -7.88
C GLY A 884 -26.20 -0.58 -7.92
N HIS A 885 -25.98 -1.21 -6.77
CA HIS A 885 -25.36 -2.56 -6.66
C HIS A 885 -24.00 -2.71 -7.39
N GLY A 886 -23.27 -1.61 -7.59
CA GLY A 886 -21.97 -1.60 -8.27
C GLY A 886 -22.01 -1.57 -9.80
N ILE A 887 -23.19 -1.45 -10.42
CA ILE A 887 -23.38 -1.39 -11.88
C ILE A 887 -24.21 -0.16 -12.28
N GLY A 888 -23.86 0.45 -13.43
CA GLY A 888 -24.70 1.47 -14.07
C GLY A 888 -25.75 0.86 -15.01
N ILE A 889 -26.96 1.44 -15.05
CA ILE A 889 -27.97 1.15 -16.07
C ILE A 889 -28.22 2.42 -16.89
N HIS A 890 -28.02 2.33 -18.20
CA HIS A 890 -28.29 3.39 -19.15
C HIS A 890 -29.60 3.07 -19.89
N LEU A 891 -30.68 3.73 -19.49
CA LEU A 891 -31.98 3.62 -20.15
C LEU A 891 -31.99 4.48 -21.41
N LEU A 892 -32.39 3.89 -22.53
CA LEU A 892 -32.45 4.49 -23.85
C LEU A 892 -33.92 4.49 -24.31
N GLN A 893 -34.53 5.65 -24.56
CA GLN A 893 -35.90 5.64 -25.08
C GLN A 893 -35.91 5.21 -26.54
N SER A 894 -36.77 4.24 -26.89
CA SER A 894 -36.96 3.83 -28.28
C SER A 894 -37.65 4.93 -29.07
N PRO A 895 -37.17 5.27 -30.29
CA PRO A 895 -37.87 6.18 -31.19
C PRO A 895 -39.16 5.57 -31.76
N GLU A 896 -39.34 4.25 -31.68
CA GLU A 896 -40.56 3.54 -32.09
C GLU A 896 -41.05 2.61 -30.96
N PRO A 897 -41.64 3.15 -29.87
CA PRO A 897 -42.04 2.38 -28.69
C PRO A 897 -43.00 1.23 -29.00
N GLU A 898 -43.90 1.44 -29.96
CA GLU A 898 -44.95 0.48 -30.34
C GLU A 898 -44.42 -0.80 -30.99
N LYS A 899 -43.19 -0.75 -31.55
CA LYS A 899 -42.54 -1.89 -32.20
C LYS A 899 -41.76 -2.77 -31.23
N LEU A 900 -41.60 -2.37 -29.98
CA LEU A 900 -40.92 -3.18 -28.98
C LEU A 900 -41.79 -4.39 -28.58
N LEU A 901 -41.27 -5.58 -28.89
CA LEU A 901 -41.92 -6.86 -28.65
C LEU A 901 -42.34 -7.01 -27.17
N LYS A 902 -43.65 -7.12 -26.90
CA LYS A 902 -44.16 -7.47 -25.58
C LYS A 902 -44.17 -8.97 -25.41
N LYS A 903 -43.17 -9.51 -24.71
CA LYS A 903 -43.25 -10.87 -24.17
C LYS A 903 -44.18 -10.86 -22.95
N THR A 904 -45.28 -11.60 -23.04
CA THR A 904 -46.27 -11.70 -21.96
C THR A 904 -46.02 -12.91 -21.05
N GLU A 905 -45.31 -13.91 -21.56
CA GLU A 905 -44.92 -15.12 -20.83
C GLU A 905 -43.51 -14.97 -20.25
N ILE A 906 -43.34 -15.37 -18.99
CA ILE A 906 -42.04 -15.38 -18.32
C ILE A 906 -41.39 -16.73 -18.60
N ASN A 907 -40.40 -16.74 -19.48
CA ASN A 907 -39.61 -17.92 -19.83
C ASN A 907 -38.18 -17.81 -19.27
N PRO A 908 -37.80 -18.56 -18.22
CA PRO A 908 -36.46 -18.50 -17.60
C PRO A 908 -35.27 -18.69 -18.55
N LYS A 909 -35.49 -19.14 -19.80
CA LYS A 909 -34.46 -19.29 -20.83
C LYS A 909 -34.21 -18.02 -21.65
N ASP A 910 -34.96 -16.96 -21.42
CA ASP A 910 -34.79 -15.68 -22.11
C ASP A 910 -33.57 -14.89 -21.58
N ASN A 911 -33.08 -13.95 -22.39
CA ASN A 911 -31.99 -13.05 -22.00
C ASN A 911 -32.40 -12.21 -20.79
N HIS A 912 -31.60 -12.24 -19.73
CA HIS A 912 -31.88 -11.53 -18.48
C HIS A 912 -30.64 -10.91 -17.87
N ILE A 913 -30.87 -10.00 -16.92
CA ILE A 913 -29.85 -9.53 -15.97
C ILE A 913 -30.18 -10.15 -14.63
N SER A 914 -29.17 -10.74 -13.99
CA SER A 914 -29.30 -11.40 -12.70
C SER A 914 -28.79 -10.52 -11.57
N PHE A 915 -29.55 -10.42 -10.49
CA PHE A 915 -29.14 -9.78 -9.25
C PHE A 915 -29.22 -10.75 -8.08
N GLN A 916 -28.30 -10.56 -7.14
CA GLN A 916 -28.25 -11.33 -5.92
C GLN A 916 -29.13 -10.69 -4.84
N CYS A 917 -29.83 -11.51 -4.05
CA CYS A 917 -30.56 -11.03 -2.87
C CYS A 917 -30.20 -11.81 -1.60
N GLU A 918 -30.39 -11.15 -0.45
CA GLU A 918 -30.13 -11.73 0.88
C GLU A 918 -31.27 -12.64 1.37
N SER A 919 -32.50 -12.46 0.85
CA SER A 919 -33.65 -13.29 1.18
C SER A 919 -34.63 -13.32 0.02
N MET A 920 -34.85 -14.51 -0.53
CA MET A 920 -35.82 -14.75 -1.60
C MET A 920 -37.25 -14.49 -1.11
N GLU A 921 -37.54 -14.81 0.15
CA GLU A 921 -38.85 -14.62 0.76
C GLU A 921 -39.20 -13.14 0.83
N ALA A 922 -38.24 -12.28 1.18
CA ALA A 922 -38.44 -10.83 1.22
C ALA A 922 -38.71 -10.25 -0.17
N VAL A 923 -37.95 -10.69 -1.18
CA VAL A 923 -38.14 -10.27 -2.57
C VAL A 923 -39.50 -10.75 -3.10
N GLU A 924 -39.83 -12.03 -2.89
CA GLU A 924 -41.08 -12.62 -3.35
C GLU A 924 -42.30 -11.93 -2.71
N LYS A 925 -42.23 -11.64 -1.39
CA LYS A 925 -43.25 -10.87 -0.69
C LYS A 925 -43.41 -9.48 -1.31
N LYS A 926 -42.29 -8.81 -1.62
CA LYS A 926 -42.34 -7.45 -2.18
C LYS A 926 -42.90 -7.42 -3.60
N LEU A 927 -42.56 -8.40 -4.43
CA LEU A 927 -43.13 -8.55 -5.78
C LEU A 927 -44.66 -8.77 -5.71
N LYS A 928 -45.14 -9.59 -4.76
CA LYS A 928 -46.59 -9.77 -4.51
C LYS A 928 -47.26 -8.47 -4.08
N GLU A 929 -46.68 -7.72 -3.14
CA GLU A 929 -47.18 -6.41 -2.69
C GLU A 929 -47.29 -5.40 -3.84
N LEU A 930 -46.32 -5.43 -4.75
CA LEU A 930 -46.27 -4.55 -5.92
C LEU A 930 -47.11 -5.06 -7.10
N GLY A 931 -47.75 -6.24 -6.99
CA GLY A 931 -48.55 -6.83 -8.06
C GLY A 931 -47.74 -7.29 -9.28
N ILE A 932 -46.43 -7.50 -9.14
CA ILE A 932 -45.54 -7.90 -10.23
C ILE A 932 -45.59 -9.43 -10.39
N LYS A 933 -45.92 -9.90 -11.59
CA LYS A 933 -45.92 -11.33 -11.92
C LYS A 933 -44.50 -11.86 -12.01
N TYR A 934 -44.26 -13.04 -11.45
CA TYR A 934 -42.96 -13.71 -11.48
C TYR A 934 -43.10 -15.23 -11.63
N VAL A 935 -42.02 -15.90 -12.04
CA VAL A 935 -41.88 -17.37 -12.07
C VAL A 935 -40.71 -17.76 -11.17
N ARG A 936 -40.90 -18.79 -10.33
CA ARG A 936 -39.85 -19.36 -9.49
C ARG A 936 -39.24 -20.60 -10.14
N ALA A 937 -37.94 -20.74 -10.07
CA ALA A 937 -37.21 -21.94 -10.46
C ALA A 937 -36.15 -22.29 -9.41
N VAL A 938 -35.71 -23.56 -9.38
CA VAL A 938 -34.64 -24.03 -8.50
C VAL A 938 -33.67 -24.86 -9.34
N VAL A 939 -32.38 -24.61 -9.18
CA VAL A 939 -31.30 -25.36 -9.83
C VAL A 939 -30.47 -26.07 -8.76
N GLU A 940 -30.18 -27.37 -8.98
CA GLU A 940 -29.39 -28.19 -8.06
C GLU A 940 -28.15 -28.75 -8.75
N GLU A 941 -26.96 -28.52 -8.16
CA GLU A 941 -25.69 -29.08 -8.63
C GLU A 941 -24.74 -29.32 -7.45
N GLY A 942 -24.16 -30.52 -7.35
CA GLY A 942 -23.20 -30.85 -6.28
C GLY A 942 -23.75 -30.79 -4.85
N GLY A 943 -25.07 -30.90 -4.67
CA GLY A 943 -25.74 -30.75 -3.37
C GLY A 943 -26.03 -29.31 -2.96
N ILE A 944 -25.80 -28.33 -3.86
CA ILE A 944 -26.15 -26.92 -3.67
C ILE A 944 -27.42 -26.65 -4.47
N GLN A 945 -28.43 -26.07 -3.81
CA GLN A 945 -29.67 -25.62 -4.44
C GLN A 945 -29.70 -24.08 -4.49
N VAL A 946 -30.02 -23.54 -5.66
CA VAL A 946 -30.13 -22.10 -5.92
C VAL A 946 -31.56 -21.79 -6.32
N ASP A 947 -32.24 -20.95 -5.55
CA ASP A 947 -33.54 -20.40 -5.89
C ASP A 947 -33.38 -19.21 -6.82
N GLN A 948 -34.27 -19.13 -7.81
CA GLN A 948 -34.32 -18.07 -8.80
C GLN A 948 -35.75 -17.57 -8.95
N LEU A 949 -35.92 -16.24 -9.07
CA LEU A 949 -37.16 -15.57 -9.41
C LEU A 949 -36.96 -14.78 -10.69
N PHE A 950 -37.82 -15.03 -11.68
CA PHE A 950 -37.82 -14.33 -12.95
C PHE A 950 -39.06 -13.46 -13.05
N PHE A 951 -38.89 -12.18 -13.38
CA PHE A 951 -39.99 -11.27 -13.68
C PHE A 951 -39.58 -10.28 -14.76
N HIS A 952 -40.54 -9.50 -15.25
CA HIS A 952 -40.30 -8.51 -16.28
C HIS A 952 -40.21 -7.11 -15.69
N ASP A 953 -39.34 -6.29 -16.28
CA ASP A 953 -39.44 -4.85 -16.19
C ASP A 953 -40.63 -4.32 -17.04
N PRO A 954 -40.93 -3.00 -17.03
CA PRO A 954 -42.04 -2.43 -17.80
C PRO A 954 -41.97 -2.69 -19.31
N ASP A 955 -40.78 -2.99 -19.83
CA ASP A 955 -40.51 -3.22 -21.24
C ASP A 955 -40.34 -4.69 -21.62
N ALA A 956 -40.72 -5.60 -20.70
CA ALA A 956 -40.62 -7.05 -20.86
C ALA A 956 -39.18 -7.56 -20.97
N PHE A 957 -38.20 -6.79 -20.49
CA PHE A 957 -36.86 -7.30 -20.24
C PHE A 957 -36.86 -8.14 -18.97
N MET A 958 -36.21 -9.30 -19.01
CA MET A 958 -36.25 -10.26 -17.93
C MET A 958 -35.22 -9.91 -16.85
N ILE A 959 -35.71 -9.83 -15.61
CA ILE A 959 -34.91 -9.66 -14.41
C ILE A 959 -34.93 -10.98 -13.67
N GLU A 960 -33.74 -11.49 -13.37
CA GLU A 960 -33.55 -12.64 -12.50
C GLU A 960 -33.09 -12.13 -11.12
N ILE A 961 -33.68 -12.67 -10.06
CA ILE A 961 -33.16 -12.55 -8.71
C ILE A 961 -32.80 -13.96 -8.23
N CYS A 962 -31.57 -14.14 -7.76
CA CYS A 962 -31.15 -15.40 -7.17
C CYS A 962 -30.65 -15.23 -5.73
N ASN A 963 -30.80 -16.28 -4.91
CA ASN A 963 -30.07 -16.40 -3.63
C ASN A 963 -28.69 -17.02 -3.83
N CYS A 964 -28.19 -17.04 -5.07
CA CYS A 964 -26.89 -17.59 -5.31
C CYS A 964 -25.87 -16.77 -4.55
N ASP A 965 -25.04 -17.49 -3.83
CA ASP A 965 -24.10 -17.06 -2.82
C ASP A 965 -23.01 -18.25 -2.96
N SER A 966 -22.85 -18.89 -4.14
CA SER A 966 -21.58 -19.29 -4.79
C SER A 966 -21.80 -20.57 -5.54
N LEU A 967 -22.24 -20.48 -6.78
CA LEU A 967 -21.92 -21.56 -7.70
C LEU A 967 -20.42 -21.42 -8.02
N PRO A 968 -19.61 -22.47 -7.79
CA PRO A 968 -18.24 -22.47 -8.27
C PRO A 968 -18.27 -22.33 -9.80
N VAL A 969 -17.80 -21.21 -10.32
CA VAL A 969 -17.57 -21.06 -11.76
C VAL A 969 -16.41 -21.99 -12.12
N VAL A 970 -16.74 -23.20 -12.58
CA VAL A 970 -15.75 -24.17 -13.05
C VAL A 970 -15.44 -23.84 -14.52
N PRO A 971 -14.23 -23.36 -14.87
CA PRO A 971 -13.89 -23.09 -16.26
C PRO A 971 -13.83 -24.42 -17.02
N LEU A 972 -14.60 -24.52 -18.10
CA LEU A 972 -14.56 -25.69 -18.99
C LEU A 972 -13.28 -25.61 -19.84
N ALA A 973 -12.24 -26.33 -19.39
CA ALA A 973 -10.94 -26.60 -20.02
C ALA A 973 -9.77 -25.61 -19.76
N GLY A 974 -8.64 -26.18 -19.30
CA GLY A 974 -7.24 -25.83 -19.63
C GLY A 974 -6.66 -24.46 -19.27
N GLU A 975 -7.46 -23.42 -19.17
CA GLU A 975 -7.03 -22.05 -18.90
C GLU A 975 -7.75 -21.55 -17.65
N MET A 976 -6.96 -21.10 -16.67
CA MET A 976 -7.50 -20.51 -15.45
C MET A 976 -8.17 -19.17 -15.77
N ALA A 977 -9.46 -19.21 -16.06
CA ALA A 977 -10.32 -18.05 -15.95
C ALA A 977 -10.36 -17.63 -14.47
N ARG A 978 -9.80 -16.45 -14.17
CA ARG A 978 -10.00 -15.77 -12.89
C ARG A 978 -11.46 -15.30 -12.83
N SER A 979 -12.23 -15.86 -11.92
CA SER A 979 -13.49 -15.25 -11.49
C SER A 979 -13.25 -14.36 -10.27
N CYS A 980 -13.67 -13.11 -10.39
CA CYS A 980 -13.81 -12.15 -9.32
C CYS A 980 -15.12 -12.39 -8.57
N SER A 981 -15.02 -12.23 -7.25
CA SER A 981 -16.06 -11.93 -6.27
C SER A 981 -17.13 -12.97 -5.93
N ARG A 982 -17.12 -13.25 -4.62
CA ARG A 982 -18.24 -13.34 -3.67
C ARG A 982 -19.49 -14.00 -4.19
N LEU A 983 -19.78 -15.10 -3.52
CA LEU A 983 -21.13 -15.53 -3.27
C LEU A 983 -20.97 -16.36 -1.91
N ASN A 984 -21.92 -16.33 -0.98
CA ASN A 984 -22.08 -17.12 0.28
C ASN A 984 -23.44 -17.92 0.55
N ILE A 985 -23.87 -19.08 -0.04
CA ILE A 985 -25.24 -19.65 0.20
C ILE A 985 -25.30 -20.46 1.48
N ARG A 986 -26.09 -19.95 2.44
CA ARG A 986 -26.99 -20.74 3.30
C ARG A 986 -28.39 -20.18 3.01
N GLN A 987 -29.46 -20.93 2.75
CA GLN A 987 -29.87 -22.23 3.28
C GLN A 987 -31.14 -22.67 2.52
N LEU A 988 -31.35 -23.97 2.32
CA LEU A 988 -32.69 -24.54 2.34
C LEU A 988 -32.90 -25.23 3.68
N VAL A 989 -34.00 -24.86 4.33
CA VAL A 989 -34.57 -25.62 5.45
C VAL A 989 -35.93 -26.10 5.00
N HIS A 990 -36.19 -27.38 5.22
CA HIS A 990 -37.54 -27.89 5.42
C HIS A 990 -37.79 -28.04 6.94
N PRO A 991 -39.02 -27.81 7.42
CA PRO A 991 -40.08 -26.96 6.89
C PRO A 991 -40.28 -25.68 7.72
#